data_AF-A0A7W6GDH5-F1
#
_entry.id   AF-A0A7W6GDH5-F1
#
_cell.length_a   1.000
_cell.length_b   1.000
_cell.length_c   1.000
_cell.angle_alpha   90.00
_cell.angle_beta   90.00
_cell.angle_gamma   90.00
#
_symmetry.space_group_name_H-M   'P 1'
#
loop_
_entity.id
_entity.type
_entity.pdbx_description
1 polymer ?
#
loop_
_entity_poly.entity_id
_entity_poly.type
_entity_poly.pdbx_seq_one_letter_code
_entity_poly.pdbx_strand_id
1 'polypeptide(L)'
;MASSDPAFENISTEIKRAVPGRLRSLLRGQPEPILLLGAGASISSGIPAAGEAVERIAKWRWCLDNDRLPNDPSVRRADYWPWLTEQPWFSADGHLAELYPDAVKHLLNVANDRRVFFEDMIHPPVHPNRGYRGLANILHQGWITTVLTTNFDECLQNARVLATRPHHLVAIKTPSDLVRFSSAPENPQLVYLHGSVEHLTDKNLAIDVQNMDDEIVERVRPLLRDHPIIVVGYRGAEPSVMRGLFLDNIGYTSKFYHGIYWCVLDREVDSPMPPMVSELASAIGGNFTKVPISGFDDLFEIELYNRLVAEGAQPTRRSHGYRPPELPVDMTAMGGGLLDGIDRILLFTRLREYAAVLNNWAPDSYEEDWTLRIATTFNLLVANDDATVPTVAGWLLFSNDPTLLIPSAYVRFRAIGPAKWLRQCLGEDIDLLHESNEESSLVEVEIRGNLWSQLDQLTELLSRVNRQFRLKQEVSRQVRSYSPLALKEMIVNALVHRDYACPDPVEILVMPERIVTRSPGGLVDTVAAQIYDQELQALIKAGRRSIKGYRNPVISDLFYGGGQMDHTGSGLSDMWKETINNNGDVDFGPGDENKAFTVEIRARPEAVDEITNTAIADESQVTRFTTNLLPIHTMPGRIWHAGTTETYTGGLFRSAGDLPVPPGHVQDGRFYTLYDLNEITDALVTPFDPGDIEAVTLEELKDLPNGENILIKLLVDAVLGHCRALGMQIDFKRKRVHFPRLEEEQERRITYKARYKRATRTVVKARVKRESREVSYYEHKALSISVAPYGGEWCVILSPGYAFTRNGFGRLIGNELINSLSTRRAAKDFNSSVHNDLAFWQAMLAEQTEGLFSLQSDVGDDLSRFAPVIVMTNQLPGASLNSNAFDELAVVQSDPDELDDLDRELSALADMVELDDRQELDPASASQRAGDDD
;
A
#
# COMPACT_ATOMS: atom_id res chain seq x y z
N MET A 1 -12.41 77.16 29.07
CA MET A 1 -10.98 76.94 28.80
C MET A 1 -10.72 75.47 29.03
N ALA A 2 -10.41 74.78 27.92
CA ALA A 2 -10.46 73.32 27.81
C ALA A 2 -9.29 72.64 28.53
N SER A 3 -9.61 71.44 29.01
CA SER A 3 -8.77 70.42 29.63
C SER A 3 -7.67 69.92 28.70
N SER A 4 -6.45 69.83 29.22
CA SER A 4 -5.32 69.12 28.62
C SER A 4 -5.20 67.74 29.25
N ASP A 5 -5.76 66.73 28.58
CA ASP A 5 -5.33 65.33 28.72
C ASP A 5 -4.09 65.14 27.81
N PRO A 6 -3.02 64.48 28.28
CA PRO A 6 -1.94 64.08 27.41
C PRO A 6 -2.40 62.89 26.57
N ALA A 7 -2.42 63.08 25.26
CA ALA A 7 -2.62 62.01 24.29
C ALA A 7 -1.60 60.90 24.56
N PHE A 8 -2.09 59.70 24.92
CA PHE A 8 -1.35 58.47 24.72
C PHE A 8 -1.11 58.31 23.21
N GLU A 9 0.11 58.58 22.77
CA GLU A 9 0.59 58.14 21.45
C GLU A 9 0.52 56.61 21.42
N ASN A 10 -0.52 56.07 20.77
CA ASN A 10 -0.54 54.71 20.27
C ASN A 10 0.57 54.58 19.22
N ILE A 11 1.79 54.31 19.66
CA ILE A 11 2.83 53.77 18.78
C ILE A 11 2.37 52.36 18.42
N SER A 12 1.66 52.23 17.30
CA SER A 12 1.46 50.94 16.65
C SER A 12 2.85 50.39 16.31
N THR A 13 3.35 49.52 17.16
CA THR A 13 4.60 48.79 16.92
C THR A 13 4.34 47.86 15.75
N GLU A 14 4.73 48.31 14.56
CA GLU A 14 4.59 47.54 13.33
C GLU A 14 5.41 46.24 13.48
N ILE A 15 4.72 45.11 13.52
CA ILE A 15 5.34 43.79 13.73
C ILE A 15 6.24 43.49 12.54
N LYS A 16 7.52 43.19 12.81
CA LYS A 16 8.49 42.87 11.77
C LYS A 16 8.06 41.62 10.99
N ARG A 17 8.24 41.68 9.67
CA ARG A 17 8.05 40.55 8.75
C ARG A 17 9.39 40.15 8.15
N ALA A 18 9.66 38.85 8.05
CA ALA A 18 10.83 38.31 7.38
C ALA A 18 10.42 37.23 6.37
N VAL A 19 11.22 37.03 5.33
CA VAL A 19 11.01 35.94 4.36
C VAL A 19 11.55 34.61 4.90
N PRO A 20 11.06 33.44 4.43
CA PRO A 20 11.58 32.12 4.81
C PRO A 20 13.11 31.97 4.76
N GLY A 21 13.77 32.68 3.84
CA GLY A 21 15.24 32.70 3.76
C GLY A 21 15.95 33.17 5.03
N ARG A 22 15.28 33.95 5.89
CA ARG A 22 15.82 34.33 7.19
C ARG A 22 16.02 33.11 8.10
N LEU A 23 15.14 32.12 8.03
CA LEU A 23 15.26 30.88 8.81
C LEU A 23 16.49 30.09 8.38
N ARG A 24 16.78 30.02 7.07
CA ARG A 24 18.05 29.42 6.58
C ARG A 24 19.28 30.13 7.15
N SER A 25 19.24 31.46 7.26
CA SER A 25 20.34 32.21 7.88
C SER A 25 20.52 31.87 9.37
N LEU A 26 19.43 31.59 10.10
CA LEU A 26 19.50 31.15 11.50
C LEU A 26 20.13 29.77 11.63
N LEU A 27 19.72 28.82 10.78
CA LEU A 27 20.25 27.45 10.77
C LEU A 27 21.75 27.38 10.46
N ARG A 28 22.28 28.38 9.74
CA ARG A 28 23.72 28.52 9.44
C ARG A 28 24.49 29.28 10.53
N GLY A 29 23.78 30.04 11.35
CA GLY A 29 24.33 30.95 12.35
C GLY A 29 24.52 30.31 13.72
N GLN A 30 25.04 31.12 14.65
CA GLN A 30 25.12 30.79 16.07
C GLN A 30 24.51 31.96 16.87
N PRO A 31 23.80 31.68 17.98
CA PRO A 31 23.49 30.36 18.53
C PRO A 31 22.46 29.57 17.69
N GLU A 32 22.49 28.24 17.77
CA GLU A 32 21.60 27.34 17.02
C GLU A 32 20.12 27.55 17.39
N PRO A 33 19.17 27.45 16.45
CA PRO A 33 17.76 27.64 16.76
C PRO A 33 17.11 26.45 17.45
N ILE A 34 16.10 26.73 18.28
CA ILE A 34 15.17 25.75 18.84
C ILE A 34 13.87 25.80 18.04
N LEU A 35 13.28 24.64 17.81
CA LEU A 35 12.00 24.52 17.10
C LEU A 35 10.86 24.23 18.08
N LEU A 36 9.77 24.99 18.02
CA LEU A 36 8.50 24.67 18.68
C LEU A 36 7.47 24.24 17.63
N LEU A 37 6.99 23.00 17.75
CA LEU A 37 5.97 22.41 16.87
C LEU A 37 4.61 22.32 17.57
N GLY A 38 3.58 22.87 16.91
CA GLY A 38 2.19 22.70 17.30
C GLY A 38 1.39 21.78 16.38
N ALA A 39 0.11 21.59 16.70
CA ALA A 39 -0.75 20.60 16.04
C ALA A 39 -0.95 20.85 14.53
N GLY A 40 -0.78 22.11 14.09
CA GLY A 40 -0.83 22.49 12.68
C GLY A 40 0.25 21.84 11.82
N ALA A 41 1.35 21.36 12.39
CA ALA A 41 2.40 20.64 11.67
C ALA A 41 1.96 19.23 11.23
N SER A 42 1.07 18.59 12.00
CA SER A 42 0.67 17.18 11.80
C SER A 42 -0.54 16.99 10.88
N ILE A 43 -1.22 18.09 10.48
CA ILE A 43 -2.47 18.03 9.70
C ILE A 43 -2.30 17.28 8.39
N SER A 44 -1.25 17.60 7.62
CA SER A 44 -0.97 16.94 6.34
C SER A 44 -0.49 15.48 6.48
N SER A 45 -0.21 15.03 7.71
CA SER A 45 0.18 13.66 8.06
C SER A 45 -0.99 12.83 8.59
N GLY A 46 -2.23 13.31 8.46
CA GLY A 46 -3.45 12.57 8.82
C GLY A 46 -3.95 12.78 10.24
N ILE A 47 -3.30 13.65 11.03
CA ILE A 47 -3.81 14.05 12.35
C ILE A 47 -4.89 15.12 12.16
N PRO A 48 -6.13 14.92 12.65
CA PRO A 48 -7.21 15.88 12.44
C PRO A 48 -6.92 17.21 13.13
N ALA A 49 -7.31 18.31 12.50
CA ALA A 49 -7.31 19.62 13.17
C ALA A 49 -8.34 19.65 14.31
N ALA A 50 -8.18 20.54 15.28
CA ALA A 50 -9.06 20.61 16.47
C ALA A 50 -10.57 20.62 16.13
N GLY A 51 -10.99 21.34 15.08
CA GLY A 51 -12.40 21.32 14.64
C GLY A 51 -12.86 19.96 14.12
N GLU A 52 -12.05 19.30 13.29
CA GLU A 52 -12.36 17.95 12.80
C GLU A 52 -12.34 16.92 13.94
N ALA A 53 -11.45 17.10 14.93
CA ALA A 53 -11.43 16.28 16.13
C ALA A 53 -12.74 16.40 16.92
N VAL A 54 -13.37 17.59 17.02
CA VAL A 54 -14.70 17.73 17.62
C VAL A 54 -15.74 16.88 16.89
N GLU A 55 -15.72 16.86 15.55
CA GLU A 55 -16.64 16.02 14.78
C GLU A 55 -16.40 14.53 15.02
N ARG A 56 -15.13 14.10 15.09
CA ARG A 56 -14.76 12.72 15.40
C ARG A 56 -15.19 12.32 16.82
N ILE A 57 -15.00 13.19 17.82
CA ILE A 57 -15.44 12.96 19.20
C ILE A 57 -16.97 12.82 19.24
N ALA A 58 -17.69 13.71 18.56
CA ALA A 58 -19.15 13.67 18.49
C ALA A 58 -19.65 12.38 17.84
N LYS A 59 -19.06 11.99 16.70
CA LYS A 59 -19.36 10.72 16.03
C LYS A 59 -19.08 9.53 16.94
N TRP A 60 -17.92 9.50 17.59
CA TRP A 60 -17.50 8.42 18.48
C TRP A 60 -18.51 8.23 19.62
N ARG A 61 -18.86 9.33 20.29
CA ARG A 61 -19.82 9.28 21.40
C ARG A 61 -21.20 8.85 20.94
N TRP A 62 -21.66 9.38 19.80
CA TRP A 62 -22.95 9.01 19.22
C TRP A 62 -23.00 7.52 18.85
N CYS A 63 -21.93 6.95 18.28
CA CYS A 63 -21.86 5.52 17.98
C CYS A 63 -21.99 4.66 19.24
N LEU A 64 -21.27 5.03 20.32
CA LEU A 64 -21.35 4.33 21.60
C LEU A 64 -22.75 4.40 22.21
N ASP A 65 -23.42 5.55 22.13
CA ASP A 65 -24.78 5.74 22.65
C ASP A 65 -25.86 5.01 21.79
N ASN A 66 -25.52 4.55 20.59
CA ASN A 66 -26.43 3.87 19.65
C ASN A 66 -26.01 2.41 19.34
N ASP A 67 -25.27 1.75 20.24
CA ASP A 67 -24.85 0.34 20.12
C ASP A 67 -24.06 0.03 18.83
N ARG A 68 -23.25 0.97 18.37
CA ARG A 68 -22.40 0.84 17.17
C ARG A 68 -20.92 0.87 17.50
N LEU A 69 -20.13 0.28 16.61
CA LEU A 69 -18.67 0.38 16.69
C LEU A 69 -18.24 1.86 16.52
N PRO A 70 -17.27 2.36 17.31
CA PRO A 70 -16.89 3.77 17.27
C PRO A 70 -16.44 4.28 15.89
N ASN A 71 -15.79 3.41 15.11
CA ASN A 71 -15.30 3.68 13.75
C ASN A 71 -16.22 3.14 12.65
N ASP A 72 -17.53 2.96 12.91
CA ASP A 72 -18.50 2.47 11.92
C ASP A 72 -18.49 3.35 10.65
N PRO A 73 -18.12 2.79 9.47
CA PRO A 73 -18.03 3.54 8.22
C PRO A 73 -19.40 3.83 7.61
N SER A 74 -20.50 3.27 8.12
CA SER A 74 -21.86 3.57 7.66
C SER A 74 -22.42 4.87 8.24
N VAL A 75 -21.91 5.32 9.39
CA VAL A 75 -22.36 6.54 10.09
C VAL A 75 -21.84 7.80 9.39
N ARG A 76 -22.75 8.71 9.06
CA ARG A 76 -22.54 9.96 8.33
C ARG A 76 -22.77 11.16 9.24
N ARG A 77 -22.31 12.34 8.80
CA ARG A 77 -22.50 13.61 9.53
C ARG A 77 -23.97 13.91 9.82
N ALA A 78 -24.87 13.55 8.92
CA ALA A 78 -26.32 13.75 9.10
C ALA A 78 -26.89 13.04 10.34
N ASP A 79 -26.24 11.97 10.81
CA ASP A 79 -26.73 11.16 11.93
C ASP A 79 -26.43 11.81 13.29
N TYR A 80 -25.18 12.25 13.50
CA TYR A 80 -24.73 12.77 14.80
C TYR A 80 -24.76 14.30 14.91
N TRP A 81 -24.78 15.03 13.79
CA TRP A 81 -24.72 16.50 13.83
C TRP A 81 -25.93 17.14 14.52
N PRO A 82 -27.19 16.72 14.25
CA PRO A 82 -28.35 17.25 14.98
C PRO A 82 -28.22 17.03 16.50
N TRP A 83 -27.78 15.83 16.91
CA TRP A 83 -27.53 15.49 18.30
C TRP A 83 -26.43 16.34 18.96
N LEU A 84 -25.36 16.66 18.22
CA LEU A 84 -24.29 17.54 18.71
C LEU A 84 -24.80 18.97 18.92
N THR A 85 -25.62 19.49 18.00
CA THR A 85 -26.18 20.84 18.12
C THR A 85 -27.21 21.00 19.24
N GLU A 86 -27.80 19.89 19.71
CA GLU A 86 -28.70 19.88 20.86
C GLU A 86 -27.94 19.87 22.21
N GLN A 87 -26.61 19.74 22.21
CA GLN A 87 -25.83 19.69 23.45
C GLN A 87 -25.85 21.06 24.17
N PRO A 88 -26.05 21.09 25.50
CA PRO A 88 -26.19 22.35 26.26
C PRO A 88 -24.98 23.28 26.21
N TRP A 89 -23.79 22.73 25.97
CA TRP A 89 -22.51 23.44 25.93
C TRP A 89 -22.10 23.83 24.49
N PHE A 90 -22.79 23.32 23.47
CA PHE A 90 -22.44 23.58 22.08
C PHE A 90 -22.88 25.00 21.67
N SER A 91 -21.98 25.75 21.03
CA SER A 91 -22.28 27.07 20.46
C SER A 91 -22.07 27.06 18.95
N ALA A 92 -23.11 27.41 18.20
CA ALA A 92 -23.06 27.48 16.74
C ALA A 92 -22.36 28.74 16.21
N ASP A 93 -22.16 29.77 17.05
CA ASP A 93 -21.68 31.09 16.64
C ASP A 93 -20.14 31.19 16.63
N GLY A 94 -19.45 30.21 17.21
CA GLY A 94 -17.98 30.16 17.30
C GLY A 94 -17.33 29.24 16.27
N HIS A 95 -15.99 29.35 16.13
CA HIS A 95 -15.24 28.38 15.34
C HIS A 95 -15.25 27.01 16.05
N LEU A 96 -15.54 25.94 15.31
CA LEU A 96 -15.62 24.58 15.85
C LEU A 96 -14.35 24.14 16.64
N ALA A 97 -13.19 24.65 16.24
CA ALA A 97 -11.91 24.40 16.94
C ALA A 97 -11.88 24.95 18.37
N GLU A 98 -12.65 25.98 18.69
CA GLU A 98 -12.75 26.57 20.04
C GLU A 98 -13.57 25.68 20.98
N LEU A 99 -14.48 24.86 20.44
CA LEU A 99 -15.29 23.91 21.20
C LEU A 99 -14.54 22.62 21.56
N TYR A 100 -13.29 22.46 21.11
CA TYR A 100 -12.51 21.25 21.35
C TYR A 100 -12.33 20.89 22.83
N PRO A 101 -11.95 21.82 23.73
CA PRO A 101 -11.84 21.52 25.16
C PRO A 101 -13.18 21.07 25.76
N ASP A 102 -14.28 21.72 25.37
CA ASP A 102 -15.62 21.38 25.86
C ASP A 102 -16.09 20.02 25.34
N ALA A 103 -15.81 19.71 24.07
CA ALA A 103 -16.12 18.41 23.48
C ALA A 103 -15.38 17.27 24.20
N VAL A 104 -14.07 17.41 24.45
CA VAL A 104 -13.30 16.41 25.21
C VAL A 104 -13.86 16.25 26.63
N LYS A 105 -14.16 17.37 27.30
CA LYS A 105 -14.65 17.37 28.68
C LYS A 105 -16.06 16.77 28.84
N HIS A 106 -16.94 16.99 27.88
CA HIS A 106 -18.35 16.61 27.98
C HIS A 106 -18.70 15.29 27.27
N LEU A 107 -17.93 14.90 26.25
CA LEU A 107 -18.21 13.72 25.43
C LEU A 107 -17.25 12.54 25.70
N LEU A 108 -16.04 12.78 26.24
CA LEU A 108 -15.05 11.74 26.57
C LEU A 108 -14.84 11.58 28.09
N ASN A 109 -15.95 11.37 28.80
CA ASN A 109 -15.98 11.40 30.27
C ASN A 109 -15.28 10.17 30.90
N VAL A 110 -15.30 9.02 30.23
CA VAL A 110 -14.69 7.77 30.70
C VAL A 110 -13.21 7.77 30.34
N ALA A 111 -12.34 7.53 31.32
CA ALA A 111 -10.89 7.55 31.14
C ALA A 111 -10.38 6.57 30.08
N ASN A 112 -10.93 5.35 30.07
CA ASN A 112 -10.55 4.35 29.07
C ASN A 112 -11.01 4.73 27.66
N ASP A 113 -12.25 5.21 27.48
CA ASP A 113 -12.76 5.64 26.17
C ASP A 113 -11.95 6.80 25.60
N ARG A 114 -11.57 7.74 26.48
CA ARG A 114 -10.69 8.86 26.13
C ARG A 114 -9.32 8.38 25.67
N ARG A 115 -8.70 7.45 26.41
CA ARG A 115 -7.41 6.86 26.05
C ARG A 115 -7.49 6.19 24.68
N VAL A 116 -8.48 5.31 24.47
CA VAL A 116 -8.68 4.58 23.22
C VAL A 116 -8.93 5.53 22.04
N PHE A 117 -9.74 6.58 22.23
CA PHE A 117 -9.99 7.59 21.21
C PHE A 117 -8.69 8.34 20.82
N PHE A 118 -7.91 8.78 21.81
CA PHE A 118 -6.67 9.49 21.52
C PHE A 118 -5.61 8.59 20.89
N GLU A 119 -5.48 7.33 21.32
CA GLU A 119 -4.61 6.34 20.68
C GLU A 119 -4.99 6.14 19.19
N ASP A 120 -6.27 5.99 18.86
CA ASP A 120 -6.74 5.91 17.46
C ASP A 120 -6.47 7.19 16.66
N MET A 121 -6.56 8.35 17.32
CA MET A 121 -6.35 9.65 16.67
C MET A 121 -4.87 9.96 16.40
N ILE A 122 -3.97 9.61 17.31
CA ILE A 122 -2.53 9.91 17.21
C ILE A 122 -1.73 8.89 16.38
N HIS A 123 -2.32 7.71 16.11
CA HIS A 123 -1.75 6.68 15.24
C HIS A 123 -2.56 6.53 13.94
N PRO A 124 -2.57 7.54 13.05
CA PRO A 124 -3.31 7.44 11.80
C PRO A 124 -2.70 6.34 10.92
N PRO A 125 -3.51 5.71 10.03
CA PRO A 125 -3.02 4.69 9.10
C PRO A 125 -2.10 5.24 8.00
N VAL A 126 -1.77 6.52 8.04
CA VAL A 126 -0.99 7.24 7.03
C VAL A 126 0.39 7.55 7.59
N HIS A 127 1.42 7.35 6.78
CA HIS A 127 2.80 7.70 7.13
C HIS A 127 2.99 9.22 7.21
N PRO A 128 3.89 9.73 8.08
CA PRO A 128 4.25 11.14 8.11
C PRO A 128 4.63 11.68 6.73
N ASN A 129 4.14 12.88 6.46
CA ASN A 129 4.34 13.56 5.18
C ASN A 129 5.77 14.12 5.06
N ARG A 130 6.07 14.67 3.88
CA ARG A 130 7.40 15.09 3.45
C ARG A 130 8.07 16.14 4.35
N GLY A 131 7.30 17.00 5.01
CA GLY A 131 7.81 17.98 5.97
C GLY A 131 8.54 17.35 7.15
N TYR A 132 7.98 16.29 7.74
CA TYR A 132 8.62 15.59 8.84
C TYR A 132 9.88 14.85 8.38
N ARG A 133 9.93 14.37 7.13
CA ARG A 133 11.16 13.80 6.54
C ARG A 133 12.24 14.86 6.35
N GLY A 134 11.87 16.04 5.85
CA GLY A 134 12.77 17.19 5.76
C GLY A 134 13.32 17.61 7.12
N LEU A 135 12.45 17.69 8.14
CA LEU A 135 12.84 17.98 9.52
C LEU A 135 13.77 16.90 10.09
N ALA A 136 13.46 15.62 9.89
CA ALA A 136 14.31 14.51 10.33
C ALA A 136 15.72 14.59 9.75
N ASN A 137 15.85 14.96 8.46
CA ASN A 137 17.16 15.19 7.85
C ASN A 137 17.86 16.44 8.38
N ILE A 138 17.12 17.52 8.66
CA ILE A 138 17.67 18.74 9.30
C ILE A 138 18.25 18.43 10.69
N LEU A 139 17.55 17.60 11.48
CA LEU A 139 18.03 17.11 12.78
C LEU A 139 19.27 16.22 12.63
N HIS A 140 19.29 15.33 11.63
CA HIS A 140 20.43 14.47 11.35
C HIS A 140 21.69 15.26 10.97
N GLN A 141 21.55 16.30 10.14
CA GLN A 141 22.65 17.21 9.82
C GLN A 141 23.05 18.11 11.01
N GLY A 142 22.22 18.20 12.05
CA GLY A 142 22.53 19.01 13.24
C GLY A 142 22.35 20.51 13.06
N TRP A 143 21.51 20.95 12.10
CA TRP A 143 21.11 22.37 12.01
C TRP A 143 20.10 22.77 13.08
N ILE A 144 19.37 21.79 13.62
CA ILE A 144 18.50 21.91 14.79
C ILE A 144 18.82 20.72 15.68
N THR A 145 18.92 20.95 16.99
CA THR A 145 19.20 19.89 17.97
C THR A 145 18.05 19.70 18.96
N THR A 146 17.22 20.72 19.18
CA THR A 146 16.11 20.65 20.14
C THR A 146 14.79 20.99 19.46
N VAL A 147 13.84 20.05 19.56
CA VAL A 147 12.45 20.25 19.17
C VAL A 147 11.59 20.17 20.42
N LEU A 148 10.82 21.22 20.68
CA LEU A 148 9.75 21.24 21.66
C LEU A 148 8.44 20.99 20.92
N THR A 149 7.53 20.18 21.47
CA THR A 149 6.22 19.97 20.86
C THR A 149 5.09 19.99 21.88
N THR A 150 3.97 20.60 21.47
CA THR A 150 2.69 20.52 22.18
C THR A 150 1.84 19.35 21.68
N ASN A 151 2.31 18.60 20.69
CA ASN A 151 1.57 17.50 20.09
C ASN A 151 1.77 16.23 20.89
N PHE A 152 0.77 15.34 20.82
CA PHE A 152 0.86 13.99 21.37
C PHE A 152 1.23 12.94 20.34
N ASP A 153 1.23 13.30 19.05
CA ASP A 153 1.55 12.38 17.97
C ASP A 153 3.04 12.02 17.91
N GLU A 154 3.31 10.94 17.17
CA GLU A 154 4.65 10.42 16.95
C GLU A 154 5.15 10.70 15.53
N CYS A 155 4.61 11.71 14.83
CA CYS A 155 4.93 11.94 13.41
C CYS A 155 6.44 12.13 13.17
N LEU A 156 7.15 12.83 14.05
CA LEU A 156 8.61 13.00 13.94
C LEU A 156 9.37 11.70 14.24
N GLN A 157 8.94 10.92 15.23
CA GLN A 157 9.56 9.63 15.56
C GLN A 157 9.36 8.62 14.43
N ASN A 158 8.15 8.56 13.88
CA ASN A 158 7.80 7.73 12.73
C ASN A 158 8.55 8.18 11.47
N ALA A 159 8.67 9.49 11.23
CA ALA A 159 9.48 10.02 10.14
C ALA A 159 10.97 9.66 10.30
N ARG A 160 11.47 9.64 11.54
CA ARG A 160 12.83 9.15 11.84
C ARG A 160 13.00 7.69 11.46
N VAL A 161 12.08 6.82 11.85
CA VAL A 161 12.12 5.39 11.49
C VAL A 161 12.00 5.23 9.97
N LEU A 162 11.18 6.05 9.32
CA LEU A 162 11.01 6.00 7.88
C LEU A 162 12.27 6.41 7.13
N ALA A 163 12.96 7.46 7.57
CA ALA A 163 14.17 8.02 6.96
C ALA A 163 15.47 7.40 7.50
N THR A 164 15.38 6.53 8.51
CA THR A 164 16.51 5.99 9.29
C THR A 164 17.38 7.09 9.92
N ARG A 165 16.80 8.29 10.13
CA ARG A 165 17.52 9.53 10.48
C ARG A 165 16.69 10.46 11.36
N PRO A 166 17.27 11.20 12.31
CA PRO A 166 18.62 10.99 12.84
C PRO A 166 18.75 9.58 13.41
N HIS A 167 19.96 9.02 13.43
CA HIS A 167 20.19 7.65 13.92
C HIS A 167 19.70 7.47 15.37
N HIS A 168 19.78 8.53 16.18
CA HIS A 168 19.19 8.61 17.51
C HIS A 168 18.44 9.94 17.71
N LEU A 169 17.27 9.87 18.36
CA LEU A 169 16.45 11.00 18.79
C LEU A 169 16.02 10.73 20.23
N VAL A 170 16.43 11.60 21.15
CA VAL A 170 16.10 11.49 22.58
C VAL A 170 14.68 12.01 22.77
N ALA A 171 13.71 11.12 22.98
CA ALA A 171 12.34 11.49 23.28
C ALA A 171 12.15 11.67 24.79
N ILE A 172 11.68 12.84 25.21
CA ILE A 172 11.41 13.19 26.61
C ILE A 172 9.91 13.37 26.75
N LYS A 173 9.24 12.36 27.31
CA LYS A 173 7.77 12.28 27.41
C LYS A 173 7.27 12.35 28.85
N THR A 174 8.10 11.99 29.82
CA THR A 174 7.72 11.88 31.23
C THR A 174 8.71 12.63 32.13
N PRO A 175 8.33 12.99 33.37
CA PRO A 175 9.28 13.56 34.33
C PRO A 175 10.51 12.69 34.57
N SER A 176 10.37 11.35 34.55
CA SER A 176 11.50 10.43 34.62
C SER A 176 12.48 10.56 33.46
N ASP A 177 12.01 10.96 32.28
CA ASP A 177 12.88 11.19 31.12
C ASP A 177 13.68 12.50 31.23
N LEU A 178 13.31 13.44 32.12
CA LEU A 178 14.00 14.73 32.26
C LEU A 178 15.46 14.59 32.68
N VAL A 179 15.86 13.46 33.26
CA VAL A 179 17.26 13.13 33.53
C VAL A 179 18.10 13.08 32.24
N ARG A 180 17.47 12.78 31.10
CA ARG A 180 18.10 12.67 29.77
C ARG A 180 18.21 14.03 29.07
N PHE A 181 17.50 15.07 29.54
CA PHE A 181 17.50 16.41 28.95
C PHE A 181 18.87 17.07 29.03
N SER A 182 19.29 17.72 27.94
CA SER A 182 20.51 18.55 27.90
C SER A 182 20.23 19.90 27.23
N SER A 183 20.82 20.96 27.75
CA SER A 183 20.78 22.29 27.12
C SER A 183 21.76 22.45 25.95
N ALA A 184 22.67 21.48 25.76
CA ALA A 184 23.59 21.43 24.64
C ALA A 184 23.74 19.96 24.19
N PRO A 185 22.69 19.37 23.61
CA PRO A 185 22.63 17.94 23.38
C PRO A 185 23.51 17.51 22.19
N GLU A 186 24.26 16.41 22.32
CA GLU A 186 25.07 15.82 21.22
C GLU A 186 24.19 15.11 20.17
N ASN A 187 23.09 14.50 20.60
CA ASN A 187 22.06 13.93 19.73
C ASN A 187 20.80 14.79 19.78
N PRO A 188 20.02 14.89 18.70
CA PRO A 188 18.80 15.68 18.73
C PRO A 188 17.82 15.16 19.79
N GLN A 189 17.08 16.06 20.40
CA GLN A 189 16.09 15.77 21.44
C GLN A 189 14.71 16.31 21.05
N LEU A 190 13.67 15.55 21.38
CA LEU A 190 12.26 15.88 21.23
C LEU A 190 11.61 15.93 22.60
N VAL A 191 11.19 17.11 23.03
CA VAL A 191 10.57 17.36 24.34
C VAL A 191 9.07 17.53 24.16
N TYR A 192 8.30 16.62 24.75
CA TYR A 192 6.84 16.69 24.80
C TYR A 192 6.42 17.56 25.98
N LEU A 193 5.96 18.77 25.70
CA LEU A 193 5.65 19.77 26.74
C LEU A 193 4.46 19.37 27.62
N HIS A 194 3.53 18.59 27.07
CA HIS A 194 2.34 18.07 27.76
C HIS A 194 2.46 16.58 28.13
N GLY A 195 3.62 15.97 27.90
CA GLY A 195 3.87 14.55 28.10
C GLY A 195 3.21 13.62 27.06
N SER A 196 2.87 12.39 27.45
CA SER A 196 2.31 11.35 26.57
C SER A 196 0.86 11.00 26.92
N VAL A 197 0.10 10.53 25.92
CA VAL A 197 -1.32 10.16 26.08
C VAL A 197 -1.53 9.02 27.07
N GLU A 198 -0.62 8.05 27.09
CA GLU A 198 -0.63 6.90 28.01
C GLU A 198 -0.54 7.34 29.48
N HIS A 199 0.11 8.48 29.74
CA HIS A 199 0.32 9.04 31.08
C HIS A 199 -0.63 10.20 31.39
N LEU A 200 -1.65 10.46 30.55
CA LEU A 200 -2.70 11.42 30.84
C LEU A 200 -3.56 10.92 32.02
N THR A 201 -3.15 11.25 33.24
CA THR A 201 -3.98 11.00 34.43
C THR A 201 -5.25 11.86 34.39
N ASP A 202 -6.30 11.42 35.10
CA ASP A 202 -7.61 12.10 35.21
C ASP A 202 -7.55 13.56 35.70
N LYS A 203 -6.38 14.07 36.11
CA LYS A 203 -6.14 15.47 36.50
C LYS A 203 -6.13 16.45 35.31
N ASN A 204 -5.89 15.96 34.09
CA ASN A 204 -5.63 16.79 32.91
C ASN A 204 -6.88 17.40 32.22
N LEU A 205 -8.09 17.23 32.77
CA LEU A 205 -9.35 17.55 32.08
C LEU A 205 -10.03 18.87 32.44
N ALA A 206 -9.51 19.62 33.42
CA ALA A 206 -10.06 20.93 33.76
C ALA A 206 -9.08 21.91 34.43
N ILE A 207 -7.99 21.41 35.03
CA ILE A 207 -7.11 22.22 35.90
C ILE A 207 -5.74 22.49 35.25
N ASP A 208 -5.20 21.58 34.44
CA ASP A 208 -3.84 21.69 33.86
C ASP A 208 -3.75 22.39 32.49
N VAL A 209 -4.87 22.86 31.91
CA VAL A 209 -4.82 23.74 30.71
C VAL A 209 -4.20 25.12 31.06
N GLN A 210 -4.12 25.45 32.35
CA GLN A 210 -3.59 26.75 32.80
C GLN A 210 -2.09 26.75 33.08
N ASN A 211 -1.51 25.64 33.57
CA ASN A 211 -0.13 25.60 34.06
C ASN A 211 0.62 24.39 33.49
N MET A 212 1.86 24.60 33.05
CA MET A 212 2.80 23.52 32.69
C MET A 212 3.48 22.95 33.94
N ASP A 213 4.08 21.77 33.79
CA ASP A 213 4.97 21.20 34.81
C ASP A 213 6.18 22.13 35.02
N ASP A 214 6.33 22.64 36.24
CA ASP A 214 7.41 23.54 36.64
C ASP A 214 8.80 22.94 36.37
N GLU A 215 8.97 21.61 36.48
CA GLU A 215 10.25 20.95 36.24
C GLU A 215 10.66 21.04 34.77
N ILE A 216 9.71 20.87 33.85
CA ILE A 216 9.95 21.02 32.40
C ILE A 216 10.31 22.47 32.08
N VAL A 217 9.57 23.43 32.63
CA VAL A 217 9.80 24.86 32.41
C VAL A 217 11.20 25.27 32.88
N GLU A 218 11.62 24.83 34.08
CA GLU A 218 12.95 25.11 34.61
C GLU A 218 14.08 24.55 33.73
N ARG A 219 13.89 23.36 33.15
CA ARG A 219 14.86 22.76 32.22
C ARG A 219 14.93 23.49 30.88
N VAL A 220 13.81 23.94 30.35
CA VAL A 220 13.72 24.60 29.03
C VAL A 220 14.07 26.09 29.09
N ARG A 221 13.93 26.75 30.25
CA ARG A 221 14.23 28.19 30.44
C ARG A 221 15.59 28.65 29.88
N PRO A 222 16.73 27.98 30.16
CA PRO A 222 18.03 28.35 29.61
C PRO A 222 18.05 28.34 28.07
N LEU A 223 17.42 27.34 27.47
CA LEU A 223 17.31 27.22 26.01
C LEU A 223 16.57 28.42 25.41
N LEU A 224 15.45 28.84 26.02
CA LEU A 224 14.68 30.02 25.57
C LEU A 224 15.45 31.34 25.67
N ARG A 225 16.42 31.43 26.60
CA ARG A 225 17.26 32.61 26.79
C ARG A 225 18.40 32.66 25.78
N ASP A 226 19.05 31.52 25.53
CA ASP A 226 20.34 31.45 24.85
C ASP A 226 20.23 31.18 23.34
N HIS A 227 19.03 30.93 22.80
CA HIS A 227 18.83 30.52 21.41
C HIS A 227 17.66 31.26 20.73
N PRO A 228 17.69 31.46 19.40
CA PRO A 228 16.53 31.91 18.64
C PRO A 228 15.45 30.82 18.59
N ILE A 229 14.18 31.22 18.67
CA ILE A 229 13.05 30.29 18.70
C ILE A 229 12.29 30.36 17.38
N ILE A 230 12.13 29.23 16.69
CA ILE A 230 11.30 29.09 15.50
C ILE A 230 10.00 28.39 15.91
N VAL A 231 8.85 29.03 15.67
CA VAL A 231 7.53 28.49 16.04
C VAL A 231 6.77 28.13 14.77
N VAL A 232 6.38 26.86 14.61
CA VAL A 232 5.68 26.36 13.41
C VAL A 232 4.46 25.53 13.80
N GLY A 233 3.32 25.79 13.16
CA GLY A 233 2.08 25.01 13.37
C GLY A 233 1.41 25.23 14.74
N TYR A 234 1.89 26.19 15.54
CA TYR A 234 1.32 26.52 16.84
C TYR A 234 0.53 27.84 16.78
N ARG A 235 -0.73 27.82 17.23
CA ARG A 235 -1.63 28.98 17.17
C ARG A 235 -1.48 29.93 18.37
N GLY A 236 -0.93 29.46 19.51
CA GLY A 236 -0.84 30.28 20.72
C GLY A 236 -2.17 30.48 21.46
N ALA A 237 -3.09 29.53 21.33
CA ALA A 237 -4.37 29.53 22.04
C ALA A 237 -4.29 28.87 23.44
N GLU A 238 -3.22 28.10 23.72
CA GLU A 238 -3.06 27.35 24.96
C GLU A 238 -2.42 28.21 26.06
N PRO A 239 -3.13 28.48 27.17
CA PRO A 239 -2.61 29.32 28.25
C PRO A 239 -1.37 28.75 28.93
N SER A 240 -1.33 27.42 29.16
CA SER A 240 -0.20 26.74 29.82
C SER A 240 1.13 27.00 29.12
N VAL A 241 1.18 26.84 27.80
CA VAL A 241 2.37 27.07 26.99
C VAL A 241 2.66 28.57 26.81
N MET A 242 1.64 29.38 26.52
CA MET A 242 1.84 30.82 26.30
C MET A 242 2.28 31.56 27.56
N ARG A 243 1.73 31.23 28.74
CA ARG A 243 2.19 31.80 30.02
C ARG A 243 3.49 31.16 30.46
N GLY A 244 3.51 29.83 30.58
CA GLY A 244 4.61 29.07 31.17
C GLY A 244 5.93 29.16 30.41
N LEU A 245 5.92 29.14 29.07
CA LEU A 245 7.15 29.27 28.26
C LEU A 245 7.43 30.70 27.80
N PHE A 246 6.40 31.47 27.43
CA PHE A 246 6.61 32.77 26.80
C PHE A 246 6.44 33.96 27.76
N LEU A 247 5.22 34.27 28.18
CA LEU A 247 4.90 35.52 28.90
C LEU A 247 5.62 35.61 30.25
N ASP A 248 5.62 34.55 31.05
CA ASP A 248 6.23 34.56 32.39
C ASP A 248 7.76 34.63 32.34
N ASN A 249 8.36 34.26 31.19
CA ASN A 249 9.81 34.24 30.99
C ASN A 249 10.37 35.48 30.28
N ILE A 250 9.53 36.45 29.89
CA ILE A 250 9.98 37.67 29.19
C ILE A 250 11.10 38.38 29.96
N GLY A 251 10.97 38.48 31.29
CA GLY A 251 11.99 39.10 32.14
C GLY A 251 13.30 38.30 32.16
N TYR A 252 13.21 36.98 32.33
CA TYR A 252 14.37 36.09 32.39
C TYR A 252 15.14 36.02 31.07
N THR A 253 14.44 35.97 29.93
CA THR A 253 15.04 35.87 28.60
C THR A 253 15.51 37.20 28.03
N SER A 254 15.46 38.28 28.83
CA SER A 254 15.75 39.66 28.37
C SER A 254 14.94 40.02 27.12
N LYS A 255 13.63 39.77 27.16
CA LYS A 255 12.69 39.91 26.03
C LYS A 255 13.05 39.04 24.83
N PHE A 256 13.54 37.82 25.07
CA PHE A 256 14.01 36.89 24.04
C PHE A 256 15.03 37.56 23.12
N TYR A 257 16.22 37.84 23.66
CA TYR A 257 17.28 38.58 22.97
C TYR A 257 17.61 38.06 21.56
N HIS A 258 17.58 36.74 21.35
CA HIS A 258 17.84 36.11 20.05
C HIS A 258 16.64 36.10 19.09
N GLY A 259 15.46 36.51 19.57
CA GLY A 259 14.23 36.68 18.80
C GLY A 259 13.35 35.44 18.72
N ILE A 260 12.06 35.69 18.51
CA ILE A 260 11.03 34.70 18.22
C ILE A 260 10.60 34.87 16.75
N TYR A 261 10.74 33.80 15.97
CA TYR A 261 10.36 33.72 14.57
C TYR A 261 9.09 32.89 14.45
N TRP A 262 7.96 33.58 14.34
CA TRP A 262 6.63 32.97 14.32
C TRP A 262 6.18 32.72 12.90
N CYS A 263 6.15 31.45 12.50
CA CYS A 263 5.69 31.07 11.17
C CYS A 263 4.16 31.16 11.07
N VAL A 264 3.69 31.85 10.05
CA VAL A 264 2.26 32.02 9.74
C VAL A 264 2.03 31.65 8.29
N LEU A 265 0.87 31.09 7.97
CA LEU A 265 0.56 30.76 6.58
C LEU A 265 0.48 32.04 5.74
N ASP A 266 0.93 32.01 4.49
CA ASP A 266 0.93 33.17 3.58
C ASP A 266 -0.44 33.86 3.51
N ARG A 267 -1.52 33.06 3.53
CA ARG A 267 -2.92 33.53 3.52
C ARG A 267 -3.39 34.16 4.83
N GLU A 268 -2.68 33.96 5.93
CA GLU A 268 -3.04 34.40 7.29
C GLU A 268 -2.07 35.47 7.84
N VAL A 269 -1.09 35.92 7.05
CA VAL A 269 -0.08 36.90 7.50
C VAL A 269 -0.72 38.19 8.03
N ASP A 270 -1.74 38.66 7.32
CA ASP A 270 -2.51 39.88 7.63
C ASP A 270 -3.71 39.64 8.56
N SER A 271 -3.98 38.39 8.93
CA SER A 271 -5.03 38.06 9.90
C SER A 271 -4.65 38.55 11.30
N PRO A 272 -5.64 38.95 12.13
CA PRO A 272 -5.39 39.30 13.52
C PRO A 272 -4.81 38.10 14.27
N MET A 273 -3.73 38.34 15.01
CA MET A 273 -3.13 37.29 15.83
C MET A 273 -4.00 37.01 17.06
N PRO A 274 -3.97 35.78 17.59
CA PRO A 274 -4.63 35.46 18.85
C PRO A 274 -4.19 36.40 19.99
N PRO A 275 -5.07 36.67 20.98
CA PRO A 275 -4.83 37.71 21.99
C PRO A 275 -3.50 37.56 22.72
N MET A 276 -3.15 36.35 23.17
CA MET A 276 -1.90 36.09 23.91
C MET A 276 -0.65 36.23 23.04
N VAL A 277 -0.75 35.95 21.73
CA VAL A 277 0.36 36.14 20.78
C VAL A 277 0.56 37.63 20.51
N SER A 278 -0.54 38.38 20.40
CA SER A 278 -0.49 39.85 20.30
C SER A 278 0.12 40.48 21.55
N GLU A 279 -0.26 40.02 22.74
CA GLU A 279 0.34 40.43 24.01
C GLU A 279 1.86 40.17 24.04
N LEU A 280 2.28 38.95 23.68
CA LEU A 280 3.69 38.57 23.59
C LEU A 280 4.46 39.47 22.62
N ALA A 281 3.92 39.67 21.40
CA ALA A 281 4.55 40.49 20.37
C ALA A 281 4.72 41.95 20.83
N SER A 282 3.69 42.53 21.47
CA SER A 282 3.77 43.88 22.03
C SER A 282 4.77 43.98 23.19
N ALA A 283 4.86 42.96 24.05
CA ALA A 283 5.75 42.98 25.22
C ALA A 283 7.24 42.85 24.84
N ILE A 284 7.56 42.02 23.85
CA ILE A 284 8.96 41.81 23.41
C ILE A 284 9.38 42.76 22.27
N GLY A 285 8.42 43.38 21.60
CA GLY A 285 8.63 44.40 20.58
C GLY A 285 9.44 43.89 19.38
N GLY A 286 10.57 44.54 19.09
CA GLY A 286 11.38 44.28 17.89
C GLY A 286 12.04 42.90 17.81
N ASN A 287 11.91 42.07 18.85
CA ASN A 287 12.39 40.69 18.90
C ASN A 287 11.33 39.68 18.41
N PHE A 288 10.09 40.11 18.16
CA PHE A 288 9.07 39.29 17.52
C PHE A 288 9.08 39.49 16.00
N THR A 289 9.18 38.40 15.24
CA THR A 289 9.17 38.44 13.77
C THR A 289 8.17 37.43 13.20
N LYS A 290 7.24 37.89 12.35
CA LYS A 290 6.38 37.02 11.56
C LYS A 290 7.12 36.50 10.33
N VAL A 291 7.01 35.21 10.04
CA VAL A 291 7.58 34.58 8.83
C VAL A 291 6.46 33.94 8.02
N PRO A 292 6.09 34.49 6.85
CA PRO A 292 5.12 33.88 5.94
C PRO A 292 5.67 32.56 5.41
N ILE A 293 4.87 31.50 5.44
CA ILE A 293 5.20 30.18 4.89
C ILE A 293 4.00 29.63 4.10
N SER A 294 4.27 28.84 3.06
CA SER A 294 3.20 28.19 2.29
C SER A 294 2.57 27.01 3.04
N GLY A 295 3.37 26.32 3.88
CA GLY A 295 2.94 25.22 4.73
C GLY A 295 4.13 24.58 5.46
N PHE A 296 3.85 23.69 6.41
CA PHE A 296 4.89 22.95 7.16
C PHE A 296 5.75 22.09 6.23
N ASP A 297 5.10 21.35 5.32
CA ASP A 297 5.80 20.44 4.40
C ASP A 297 6.79 21.16 3.48
N ASP A 298 6.32 22.20 2.80
CA ASP A 298 7.13 22.99 1.87
C ASP A 298 8.24 23.75 2.60
N LEU A 299 7.98 24.21 3.83
CA LEU A 299 8.98 24.88 4.64
C LEU A 299 10.18 23.95 4.89
N PHE A 300 9.95 22.78 5.49
CA PHE A 300 11.05 21.94 5.95
C PHE A 300 11.74 21.19 4.82
N GLU A 301 11.01 20.69 3.83
CA GLU A 301 11.60 19.94 2.72
C GLU A 301 12.21 20.87 1.67
N ILE A 302 11.43 21.82 1.13
CA ILE A 302 11.83 22.60 -0.04
C ILE A 302 12.61 23.84 0.36
N GLU A 303 12.04 24.68 1.23
CA GLU A 303 12.61 25.99 1.58
C GLU A 303 13.83 25.87 2.50
N LEU A 304 13.89 24.86 3.36
CA LEU A 304 15.00 24.66 4.30
C LEU A 304 15.94 23.56 3.80
N TYR A 305 15.56 22.29 3.90
CA TYR A 305 16.47 21.16 3.68
C TYR A 305 17.10 21.17 2.28
N ASN A 306 16.29 21.12 1.22
CA ASN A 306 16.79 21.01 -0.16
C ASN A 306 17.66 22.21 -0.55
N ARG A 307 17.32 23.42 -0.10
CA ARG A 307 18.13 24.62 -0.38
C ARG A 307 19.43 24.64 0.41
N LEU A 308 19.43 24.23 1.68
CA LEU A 308 20.66 24.14 2.47
C LEU A 308 21.63 23.12 1.86
N VAL A 309 21.11 21.98 1.42
CA VAL A 309 21.89 20.96 0.70
C VAL A 309 22.43 21.49 -0.63
N ALA A 310 21.58 22.09 -1.46
CA ALA A 310 21.97 22.63 -2.76
C ALA A 310 23.02 23.76 -2.66
N GLU A 311 22.97 24.56 -1.59
CA GLU A 311 23.97 25.60 -1.29
C GLU A 311 25.26 25.03 -0.68
N GLY A 312 25.33 23.71 -0.42
CA GLY A 312 26.46 23.08 0.28
C GLY A 312 26.63 23.58 1.72
N ALA A 313 25.56 24.13 2.32
CA ALA A 313 25.60 24.72 3.65
C ALA A 313 26.03 23.68 4.69
N GLN A 314 26.88 24.10 5.63
CA GLN A 314 27.39 23.24 6.68
C GLN A 314 26.92 23.75 8.05
N PRO A 315 26.54 22.85 8.98
CA PRO A 315 26.25 23.22 10.36
C PRO A 315 27.53 23.74 11.05
N THR A 316 27.43 24.79 11.85
CA THR A 316 28.56 25.45 12.55
C THR A 316 28.90 24.82 13.91
N ARG A 317 28.58 23.54 14.09
CA ARG A 317 28.53 22.87 15.40
C ARG A 317 29.90 22.73 16.08
N ARG A 318 29.91 22.81 17.42
CA ARG A 318 31.00 22.35 18.30
C ARG A 318 30.56 21.10 19.06
N SER A 319 31.44 20.12 19.21
CA SER A 319 31.19 18.94 20.03
C SER A 319 31.07 19.36 21.51
N HIS A 320 30.07 18.84 22.21
CA HIS A 320 29.89 19.03 23.65
C HIS A 320 29.87 17.65 24.30
N GLY A 321 30.83 17.38 25.19
CA GLY A 321 31.14 16.04 25.71
C GLY A 321 30.09 15.37 26.62
N TYR A 322 28.84 15.85 26.68
CA TYR A 322 27.78 15.19 27.45
C TYR A 322 26.99 14.21 26.59
N ARG A 323 27.04 12.93 26.96
CA ARG A 323 26.35 11.83 26.26
C ARG A 323 25.26 11.21 27.13
N PRO A 324 24.06 10.98 26.57
CA PRO A 324 23.07 10.15 27.23
C PRO A 324 23.55 8.68 27.27
N PRO A 325 23.18 7.92 28.33
CA PRO A 325 23.69 6.56 28.56
C PRO A 325 23.09 5.45 27.67
N GLU A 326 22.00 5.70 26.93
CA GLU A 326 21.25 4.70 26.17
C GLU A 326 21.34 4.93 24.65
N LEU A 327 22.55 4.88 24.10
CA LEU A 327 22.73 4.87 22.65
C LEU A 327 22.49 3.46 22.08
N PRO A 328 21.99 3.34 20.84
CA PRO A 328 22.08 2.10 20.08
C PRO A 328 23.51 1.57 20.10
N VAL A 329 23.66 0.24 20.18
CA VAL A 329 24.97 -0.41 20.32
C VAL A 329 25.91 0.02 19.20
N ASP A 330 25.40 0.13 17.97
CA ASP A 330 26.16 0.52 16.78
C ASP A 330 26.69 1.98 16.83
N MET A 331 26.07 2.86 17.62
CA MET A 331 26.54 4.24 17.86
C MET A 331 27.52 4.37 19.03
N THR A 332 27.78 3.29 19.77
CA THR A 332 28.65 3.33 20.95
C THR A 332 30.10 3.56 20.54
N ALA A 333 30.76 4.52 21.18
CA ALA A 333 32.17 4.83 20.92
C ALA A 333 33.09 3.70 21.42
N MET A 334 34.08 3.35 20.60
CA MET A 334 35.12 2.36 20.93
C MET A 334 36.32 3.02 21.62
N GLY A 335 37.23 2.21 22.16
CA GLY A 335 38.43 2.69 22.85
C GLY A 335 39.36 3.57 21.99
N GLY A 336 40.16 4.41 22.65
CA GLY A 336 41.10 5.32 21.98
C GLY A 336 42.20 4.61 21.18
N GLY A 337 42.66 5.21 20.08
CA GLY A 337 43.74 4.70 19.23
C GLY A 337 43.31 3.71 18.13
N LEU A 338 42.02 3.42 18.01
CA LEU A 338 41.49 2.47 17.02
C LEU A 338 41.24 3.08 15.64
N LEU A 339 41.38 4.40 15.46
CA LEU A 339 41.12 5.04 14.17
C LEU A 339 42.04 4.51 13.05
N ASP A 340 43.25 4.06 13.38
CA ASP A 340 44.20 3.49 12.42
C ASP A 340 43.76 2.11 11.88
N GLY A 341 42.85 1.42 12.58
CA GLY A 341 42.29 0.15 12.12
C GLY A 341 41.16 0.28 11.10
N ILE A 342 40.70 1.51 10.82
CA ILE A 342 39.66 1.82 9.84
C ILE A 342 40.30 2.00 8.46
N ASP A 343 39.79 1.27 7.46
CA ASP A 343 40.10 1.52 6.05
C ASP A 343 39.46 2.83 5.60
N ARG A 344 40.28 3.89 5.59
CA ARG A 344 39.86 5.24 5.23
C ARG A 344 39.50 5.37 3.75
N ILE A 345 40.09 4.55 2.88
CA ILE A 345 39.80 4.56 1.44
C ILE A 345 38.42 3.94 1.20
N LEU A 346 38.15 2.79 1.83
CA LEU A 346 36.82 2.17 1.78
C LEU A 346 35.75 3.10 2.37
N LEU A 347 36.03 3.71 3.53
CA LEU A 347 35.15 4.69 4.17
C LEU A 347 34.83 5.86 3.22
N PHE A 348 35.85 6.47 2.61
CA PHE A 348 35.67 7.54 1.65
C PHE A 348 34.83 7.12 0.44
N THR A 349 35.17 5.99 -0.18
CA THR A 349 34.45 5.49 -1.36
C THR A 349 32.98 5.28 -1.06
N ARG A 350 32.64 4.65 0.08
CA ARG A 350 31.25 4.42 0.48
C ARG A 350 30.52 5.71 0.81
N LEU A 351 31.13 6.63 1.56
CA LEU A 351 30.51 7.92 1.88
C LEU A 351 30.27 8.77 0.61
N ARG A 352 31.14 8.67 -0.39
CA ARG A 352 30.95 9.35 -1.68
C ARG A 352 29.82 8.74 -2.50
N GLU A 353 29.75 7.42 -2.59
CA GLU A 353 28.60 6.71 -3.21
C GLU A 353 27.28 7.13 -2.54
N TYR A 354 27.31 7.20 -1.22
CA TYR A 354 26.19 7.61 -0.39
C TYR A 354 25.76 9.06 -0.66
N ALA A 355 26.72 9.99 -0.72
CA ALA A 355 26.46 11.39 -1.03
C ALA A 355 25.80 11.56 -2.41
N ALA A 356 26.21 10.77 -3.41
CA ALA A 356 25.61 10.78 -4.73
C ALA A 356 24.13 10.37 -4.70
N VAL A 357 23.76 9.34 -3.92
CA VAL A 357 22.37 8.91 -3.74
C VAL A 357 21.51 10.00 -3.12
N LEU A 358 22.07 10.79 -2.19
CA LEU A 358 21.38 11.90 -1.54
C LEU A 358 21.39 13.21 -2.33
N ASN A 359 22.05 13.28 -3.49
CA ASN A 359 22.36 14.54 -4.19
C ASN A 359 23.13 15.56 -3.32
N ASN A 360 23.98 15.06 -2.42
CA ASN A 360 24.88 15.87 -1.61
C ASN A 360 26.23 16.05 -2.33
N TRP A 361 26.88 17.19 -2.12
CA TRP A 361 28.23 17.42 -2.64
C TRP A 361 29.26 16.50 -1.94
N ALA A 362 30.16 15.91 -2.73
CA ALA A 362 31.31 15.14 -2.26
C ALA A 362 32.53 15.42 -3.16
N PRO A 363 33.76 15.34 -2.65
CA PRO A 363 34.96 15.57 -3.44
C PRO A 363 35.25 14.38 -4.37
N ASP A 364 35.85 14.66 -5.53
CA ASP A 364 36.15 13.65 -6.55
C ASP A 364 37.27 12.69 -6.12
N SER A 365 38.21 13.19 -5.31
CA SER A 365 39.35 12.45 -4.75
C SER A 365 39.30 12.40 -3.23
N TYR A 366 40.07 11.48 -2.64
CA TYR A 366 40.16 11.32 -1.19
C TYR A 366 40.57 12.64 -0.50
N GLU A 367 39.70 13.11 0.38
CA GLU A 367 39.97 14.23 1.29
C GLU A 367 39.72 13.78 2.73
N GLU A 368 40.78 13.76 3.55
CA GLU A 368 40.71 13.26 4.93
C GLU A 368 39.74 14.07 5.79
N ASP A 369 39.85 15.40 5.74
CA ASP A 369 39.00 16.30 6.50
C ASP A 369 37.52 16.13 6.16
N TRP A 370 37.18 15.96 4.87
CA TRP A 370 35.81 15.69 4.46
C TRP A 370 35.34 14.31 4.97
N THR A 371 36.18 13.29 4.81
CA THR A 371 35.86 11.91 5.19
C THR A 371 35.57 11.80 6.70
N LEU A 372 36.45 12.34 7.55
CA LEU A 372 36.28 12.26 9.00
C LEU A 372 35.07 13.05 9.49
N ARG A 373 34.80 14.22 8.89
CA ARG A 373 33.61 15.02 9.23
C ARG A 373 32.32 14.32 8.87
N ILE A 374 32.19 13.86 7.62
CA ILE A 374 30.98 13.15 7.18
C ILE A 374 30.80 11.85 7.96
N ALA A 375 31.87 11.11 8.23
CA ALA A 375 31.81 9.93 9.09
C ALA A 375 31.32 10.26 10.52
N THR A 376 31.62 11.45 11.04
CA THR A 376 31.08 11.92 12.33
C THR A 376 29.58 12.25 12.24
N THR A 377 29.13 12.91 11.17
CA THR A 377 27.70 13.18 10.91
C THR A 377 26.89 11.89 10.81
N PHE A 378 27.45 10.86 10.18
CA PHE A 378 26.83 9.53 10.07
C PHE A 378 27.03 8.66 11.33
N ASN A 379 27.60 9.19 12.42
CA ASN A 379 27.87 8.45 13.65
C ASN A 379 28.73 7.17 13.45
N LEU A 380 29.59 7.17 12.44
CA LEU A 380 30.63 6.14 12.24
C LEU A 380 31.88 6.46 13.07
N LEU A 381 32.12 7.75 13.28
CA LEU A 381 33.17 8.27 14.14
C LEU A 381 32.57 9.20 15.19
N VAL A 382 33.30 9.36 16.28
CA VAL A 382 32.93 10.20 17.39
C VAL A 382 34.13 11.05 17.77
N ALA A 383 33.96 12.37 17.76
CA ALA A 383 35.00 13.33 18.13
C ALA A 383 34.89 13.67 19.62
N ASN A 384 35.88 13.27 20.42
CA ASN A 384 36.05 13.69 21.81
C ASN A 384 37.09 14.83 21.89
N ASP A 385 37.13 15.54 23.01
CA ASP A 385 38.05 16.69 23.23
C ASP A 385 39.53 16.33 22.99
N ASP A 386 39.92 15.07 23.22
CA ASP A 386 41.30 14.60 23.10
C ASP A 386 41.59 13.73 21.84
N ALA A 387 40.56 13.12 21.21
CA ALA A 387 40.75 12.22 20.06
C ALA A 387 39.44 11.88 19.32
N THR A 388 39.55 11.60 18.02
CA THR A 388 38.47 10.97 17.23
C THR A 388 38.58 9.45 17.33
N VAL A 389 37.48 8.79 17.69
CA VAL A 389 37.40 7.33 17.85
C VAL A 389 36.28 6.74 16.98
N PRO A 390 36.42 5.50 16.50
CA PRO A 390 35.34 4.84 15.76
C PRO A 390 34.19 4.44 16.69
N THR A 391 32.97 4.38 16.15
CA THR A 391 31.84 3.69 16.78
C THR A 391 31.88 2.19 16.47
N VAL A 392 31.02 1.41 17.14
CA VAL A 392 30.81 0.00 16.79
C VAL A 392 30.42 -0.16 15.31
N ALA A 393 29.53 0.68 14.78
CA ALA A 393 29.16 0.69 13.36
C ALA A 393 30.36 0.99 12.47
N GLY A 394 31.12 2.04 12.78
CA GLY A 394 32.34 2.40 12.06
C GLY A 394 33.34 1.25 12.02
N TRP A 395 33.52 0.56 13.14
CA TRP A 395 34.41 -0.59 13.24
C TRP A 395 33.91 -1.80 12.45
N LEU A 396 32.63 -2.17 12.59
CA LEU A 396 32.03 -3.31 11.88
C LEU A 396 32.03 -3.14 10.36
N LEU A 397 31.79 -1.92 9.88
CA LEU A 397 31.68 -1.61 8.45
C LEU A 397 33.03 -1.37 7.78
N PHE A 398 34.02 -0.80 8.49
CA PHE A 398 35.22 -0.26 7.84
C PHE A 398 36.55 -0.76 8.44
N SER A 399 36.55 -1.59 9.49
CA SER A 399 37.79 -2.26 9.89
C SER A 399 38.14 -3.41 8.94
N ASN A 400 39.41 -3.80 8.89
CA ASN A 400 39.82 -4.98 8.12
C ASN A 400 39.30 -6.28 8.75
N ASP A 401 39.31 -6.36 10.09
CA ASP A 401 38.80 -7.50 10.84
C ASP A 401 38.14 -7.03 12.16
N PRO A 402 36.79 -6.97 12.20
CA PRO A 402 36.08 -6.55 13.39
C PRO A 402 36.17 -7.57 14.53
N THR A 403 36.54 -8.83 14.25
CA THR A 403 36.57 -9.91 15.24
C THR A 403 37.62 -9.71 16.33
N LEU A 404 38.59 -8.84 16.11
CA LEU A 404 39.61 -8.47 17.10
C LEU A 404 39.03 -7.84 18.37
N LEU A 405 37.93 -7.08 18.23
CA LEU A 405 37.29 -6.37 19.35
C LEU A 405 35.86 -6.85 19.61
N ILE A 406 35.20 -7.40 18.59
CA ILE A 406 33.87 -7.99 18.70
C ILE A 406 33.99 -9.45 18.23
N PRO A 407 34.37 -10.40 19.11
CA PRO A 407 34.66 -11.78 18.72
C PRO A 407 33.52 -12.50 18.00
N SER A 408 32.29 -12.05 18.19
CA SER A 408 31.08 -12.60 17.56
C SER A 408 30.73 -11.95 16.21
N ALA A 409 31.51 -10.98 15.73
CA ALA A 409 31.29 -10.28 14.47
C ALA A 409 31.72 -11.09 13.23
N TYR A 410 31.25 -12.33 13.14
CA TYR A 410 31.41 -13.21 11.97
C TYR A 410 30.11 -13.99 11.74
N VAL A 411 30.00 -14.59 10.56
CA VAL A 411 28.89 -15.50 10.23
C VAL A 411 29.40 -16.93 10.19
N ARG A 412 28.74 -17.83 10.91
CA ARG A 412 28.99 -19.26 10.84
C ARG A 412 28.11 -19.86 9.75
N PHE A 413 28.72 -20.25 8.64
CA PHE A 413 28.05 -20.94 7.54
C PHE A 413 28.24 -22.45 7.71
N ARG A 414 27.14 -23.20 7.73
CA ARG A 414 27.14 -24.67 7.80
C ARG A 414 26.34 -25.23 6.63
N ALA A 415 26.90 -26.20 5.92
CA ALA A 415 26.19 -26.95 4.89
C ALA A 415 26.16 -28.43 5.28
N ILE A 416 24.96 -28.99 5.44
CA ILE A 416 24.73 -30.39 5.83
C ILE A 416 24.03 -31.11 4.69
N GLY A 417 24.58 -32.24 4.25
CA GLY A 417 23.96 -33.06 3.21
C GLY A 417 24.87 -34.18 2.72
N PRO A 418 24.46 -34.90 1.67
CA PRO A 418 25.29 -35.94 1.07
C PRO A 418 26.62 -35.36 0.57
N ALA A 419 27.74 -36.07 0.82
CA ALA A 419 29.09 -35.62 0.42
C ALA A 419 29.17 -35.22 -1.06
N LYS A 420 28.49 -35.96 -1.94
CA LYS A 420 28.43 -35.68 -3.38
C LYS A 420 27.74 -34.33 -3.68
N TRP A 421 26.64 -34.04 -2.99
CA TRP A 421 25.92 -32.76 -3.14
C TRP A 421 26.78 -31.58 -2.66
N LEU A 422 27.44 -31.73 -1.51
CA LEU A 422 28.34 -30.72 -0.95
C LEU A 422 29.49 -30.39 -1.91
N ARG A 423 30.15 -31.40 -2.46
CA ARG A 423 31.25 -31.20 -3.44
C ARG A 423 30.78 -30.53 -4.71
N GLN A 424 29.58 -30.84 -5.18
CA GLN A 424 29.00 -30.16 -6.34
C GLN A 424 28.64 -28.70 -6.07
N CYS A 425 28.21 -28.36 -4.85
CA CYS A 425 27.84 -27.00 -4.48
C CYS A 425 29.04 -26.13 -4.12
N LEU A 426 30.03 -26.67 -3.40
CA LEU A 426 31.10 -25.88 -2.79
C LEU A 426 32.49 -26.13 -3.41
N GLY A 427 32.63 -27.16 -4.26
CA GLY A 427 33.88 -27.55 -4.92
C GLY A 427 34.42 -28.91 -4.44
N GLU A 428 35.30 -29.53 -5.23
CA GLU A 428 35.91 -30.83 -4.88
C GLU A 428 36.93 -30.73 -3.74
N ASP A 429 37.52 -29.55 -3.54
CA ASP A 429 38.61 -29.30 -2.59
C ASP A 429 38.12 -28.99 -1.15
N ILE A 430 36.85 -29.30 -0.83
CA ILE A 430 36.25 -29.01 0.49
C ILE A 430 36.62 -30.05 1.55
N ASP A 431 36.92 -29.56 2.75
CA ASP A 431 37.12 -30.40 3.93
C ASP A 431 35.76 -30.86 4.50
N LEU A 432 35.44 -32.14 4.35
CA LEU A 432 34.21 -32.74 4.85
C LEU A 432 34.38 -33.28 6.27
N LEU A 433 33.61 -32.74 7.21
CA LEU A 433 33.45 -33.29 8.55
C LEU A 433 32.35 -34.36 8.53
N HIS A 434 32.55 -35.49 9.21
CA HIS A 434 31.52 -36.53 9.34
C HIS A 434 30.70 -36.29 10.60
N GLU A 435 29.37 -36.17 10.47
CA GLU A 435 28.49 -36.23 11.63
C GLU A 435 28.32 -37.69 12.09
N SER A 436 27.91 -37.90 13.34
CA SER A 436 27.73 -39.23 13.95
C SER A 436 26.68 -40.12 13.29
N ASN A 437 25.97 -39.64 12.26
CA ASN A 437 25.07 -40.40 11.39
C ASN A 437 25.79 -40.75 10.07
N GLU A 438 25.80 -42.02 9.68
CA GLU A 438 26.63 -42.58 8.60
C GLU A 438 26.34 -42.05 7.17
N GLU A 439 25.33 -41.20 6.95
CA GLU A 439 24.88 -40.75 5.62
C GLU A 439 25.04 -39.23 5.32
N SER A 440 25.32 -38.38 6.32
CA SER A 440 25.45 -36.92 6.13
C SER A 440 26.86 -36.41 6.41
N SER A 441 27.33 -35.50 5.57
CA SER A 441 28.58 -34.75 5.79
C SER A 441 28.28 -33.29 6.10
N LEU A 442 29.21 -32.63 6.78
CA LEU A 442 29.13 -31.24 7.20
C LEU A 442 30.32 -30.46 6.64
N VAL A 443 30.04 -29.29 6.09
CA VAL A 443 31.05 -28.25 5.84
C VAL A 443 30.74 -27.07 6.75
N GLU A 444 31.75 -26.59 7.46
CA GLU A 444 31.64 -25.39 8.29
C GLU A 444 32.68 -24.37 7.85
N VAL A 445 32.22 -23.13 7.61
CA VAL A 445 33.06 -22.01 7.19
C VAL A 445 32.72 -20.80 8.05
N GLU A 446 33.74 -20.19 8.64
CA GLU A 446 33.60 -18.90 9.31
C GLU A 446 33.87 -17.78 8.32
N ILE A 447 32.85 -16.95 8.08
CA ILE A 447 32.94 -15.81 7.17
C ILE A 447 33.31 -14.57 8.00
N ARG A 448 34.53 -14.08 7.78
CA ARG A 448 35.16 -12.98 8.53
C ARG A 448 35.40 -11.76 7.63
N GLY A 449 35.88 -10.68 8.24
CA GLY A 449 36.09 -9.36 7.61
C GLY A 449 35.01 -8.36 8.02
N ASN A 450 35.04 -7.13 7.50
CA ASN A 450 33.93 -6.18 7.69
C ASN A 450 32.61 -6.68 7.08
N LEU A 451 31.50 -6.06 7.48
CA LEU A 451 30.16 -6.44 7.04
C LEU A 451 29.99 -6.43 5.51
N TRP A 452 30.67 -5.54 4.79
CA TRP A 452 30.65 -5.55 3.32
C TRP A 452 31.29 -6.81 2.76
N SER A 453 32.47 -7.17 3.26
CA SER A 453 33.19 -8.38 2.87
C SER A 453 32.40 -9.64 3.24
N GLN A 454 31.71 -9.63 4.39
CA GLN A 454 30.85 -10.75 4.80
C GLN A 454 29.64 -10.90 3.87
N LEU A 455 28.99 -9.78 3.50
CA LEU A 455 27.87 -9.79 2.54
C LEU A 455 28.29 -10.35 1.18
N ASP A 456 29.43 -9.91 0.65
CA ASP A 456 29.94 -10.34 -0.65
C ASP A 456 30.27 -11.85 -0.64
N GLN A 457 30.99 -12.32 0.38
CA GLN A 457 31.31 -13.74 0.56
C GLN A 457 30.06 -14.62 0.72
N LEU A 458 29.08 -14.17 1.50
CA LEU A 458 27.80 -14.88 1.68
C LEU A 458 27.01 -14.96 0.38
N THR A 459 26.94 -13.86 -0.36
CA THR A 459 26.25 -13.79 -1.65
C THR A 459 26.90 -14.77 -2.64
N GLU A 460 28.23 -14.82 -2.68
CA GLU A 460 28.96 -15.76 -3.52
C GLU A 460 28.68 -17.22 -3.12
N LEU A 461 28.80 -17.56 -1.83
CA LEU A 461 28.55 -18.93 -1.34
C LEU A 461 27.12 -19.40 -1.61
N LEU A 462 26.12 -18.57 -1.29
CA LEU A 462 24.72 -18.89 -1.55
C LEU A 462 24.41 -18.98 -3.05
N SER A 463 25.09 -18.21 -3.89
CA SER A 463 24.93 -18.32 -5.35
C SER A 463 25.41 -19.67 -5.90
N ARG A 464 26.46 -20.25 -5.30
CA ARG A 464 26.98 -21.59 -5.64
C ARG A 464 26.05 -22.70 -5.19
N VAL A 465 25.46 -22.56 -4.01
CA VAL A 465 24.41 -23.46 -3.49
C VAL A 465 23.14 -23.39 -4.35
N ASN A 466 22.73 -22.18 -4.75
CA ASN A 466 21.49 -21.95 -5.50
C ASN A 466 21.63 -22.24 -7.00
N ARG A 467 21.87 -23.51 -7.31
CA ARG A 467 22.14 -24.00 -8.67
C ARG A 467 20.91 -23.88 -9.57
N GLN A 468 21.19 -23.69 -10.86
CA GLN A 468 20.18 -23.69 -11.90
C GLN A 468 19.96 -25.10 -12.43
N PHE A 469 18.71 -25.51 -12.57
CA PHE A 469 18.31 -26.78 -13.18
C PHE A 469 17.24 -26.56 -14.24
N ARG A 470 17.10 -27.54 -15.13
CA ARG A 470 16.09 -27.49 -16.20
C ARG A 470 14.80 -28.13 -15.72
N LEU A 471 13.76 -27.31 -15.54
CA LEU A 471 12.43 -27.80 -15.20
C LEU A 471 11.71 -28.24 -16.47
N LYS A 472 11.38 -29.54 -16.55
CA LYS A 472 10.62 -30.12 -17.67
C LYS A 472 9.13 -29.88 -17.45
N GLN A 473 8.61 -28.83 -18.07
CA GLN A 473 7.18 -28.50 -18.20
C GLN A 473 6.79 -28.46 -19.69
N GLU A 474 5.57 -28.05 -20.01
CA GLU A 474 5.10 -27.85 -21.40
C GLU A 474 6.10 -27.02 -22.24
N VAL A 475 6.65 -25.97 -21.63
CA VAL A 475 7.86 -25.29 -22.10
C VAL A 475 8.94 -25.52 -21.06
N SER A 476 10.02 -26.19 -21.47
CA SER A 476 11.18 -26.36 -20.57
C SER A 476 11.83 -25.01 -20.30
N ARG A 477 11.95 -24.66 -19.02
CA ARG A 477 12.61 -23.44 -18.56
C ARG A 477 13.74 -23.76 -17.60
N GLN A 478 14.73 -22.88 -17.53
CA GLN A 478 15.75 -22.97 -16.50
C GLN A 478 15.29 -22.22 -15.26
N VAL A 479 15.33 -22.87 -14.10
CA VAL A 479 14.91 -22.32 -12.81
C VAL A 479 15.98 -22.55 -11.76
N ARG A 480 15.89 -21.83 -10.64
CA ARG A 480 16.77 -22.00 -9.48
C ARG A 480 15.98 -22.53 -8.29
N SER A 481 16.66 -23.22 -7.38
CA SER A 481 16.04 -23.77 -6.16
C SER A 481 15.47 -22.70 -5.23
N TYR A 482 16.07 -21.51 -5.22
CA TYR A 482 15.65 -20.37 -4.42
C TYR A 482 15.65 -19.08 -5.26
N SER A 483 14.84 -18.10 -4.89
CA SER A 483 14.93 -16.76 -5.51
C SER A 483 16.22 -16.07 -5.06
N PRO A 484 17.09 -15.58 -5.97
CA PRO A 484 18.28 -14.82 -5.59
C PRO A 484 17.97 -13.56 -4.78
N LEU A 485 16.82 -12.91 -5.05
CA LEU A 485 16.38 -11.73 -4.31
C LEU A 485 15.98 -12.10 -2.87
N ALA A 486 15.24 -13.21 -2.68
CA ALA A 486 14.89 -13.67 -1.34
C ALA A 486 16.13 -14.05 -0.51
N LEU A 487 17.14 -14.68 -1.12
CA LEU A 487 18.40 -14.99 -0.45
C LEU A 487 19.20 -13.74 -0.06
N LYS A 488 19.27 -12.74 -0.96
CA LYS A 488 19.90 -11.44 -0.66
C LYS A 488 19.21 -10.77 0.53
N GLU A 489 17.88 -10.76 0.53
CA GLU A 489 17.10 -10.12 1.58
C GLU A 489 17.26 -10.85 2.93
N MET A 490 17.39 -12.18 2.91
CA MET A 490 17.62 -12.98 4.12
C MET A 490 18.97 -12.64 4.77
N ILE A 491 20.05 -12.57 3.98
CA ILE A 491 21.39 -12.26 4.51
C ILE A 491 21.51 -10.80 4.98
N VAL A 492 20.93 -9.84 4.25
CA VAL A 492 20.95 -8.43 4.62
C VAL A 492 20.22 -8.24 5.95
N ASN A 493 19.02 -8.80 6.09
CA ASN A 493 18.28 -8.73 7.35
C ASN A 493 19.05 -9.36 8.51
N ALA A 494 19.68 -10.52 8.28
CA ALA A 494 20.45 -11.20 9.31
C ALA A 494 21.66 -10.39 9.80
N LEU A 495 22.37 -9.70 8.90
CA LEU A 495 23.54 -8.86 9.24
C LEU A 495 23.13 -7.51 9.87
N VAL A 496 22.13 -6.84 9.29
CA VAL A 496 21.74 -5.47 9.67
C VAL A 496 20.98 -5.45 11.00
N HIS A 497 20.11 -6.42 11.26
CA HIS A 497 19.28 -6.46 12.47
C HIS A 497 19.89 -7.28 13.62
N ARG A 498 21.09 -7.84 13.43
CA ARG A 498 21.83 -8.60 14.44
C ARG A 498 22.02 -7.80 15.73
N ASP A 499 21.86 -8.45 16.87
CA ASP A 499 22.33 -7.92 18.15
C ASP A 499 23.86 -8.10 18.29
N TYR A 500 24.61 -7.02 18.05
CA TYR A 500 26.07 -7.04 18.13
C TYR A 500 26.61 -7.06 19.57
N ALA A 501 25.76 -6.89 20.59
CA ALA A 501 26.14 -7.13 21.99
C ALA A 501 26.08 -8.63 22.36
N CYS A 502 25.37 -9.44 21.58
CA CYS A 502 25.27 -10.88 21.81
C CYS A 502 26.58 -11.60 21.39
N PRO A 503 27.08 -12.56 22.21
CA PRO A 503 28.28 -13.32 21.90
C PRO A 503 28.05 -14.41 20.81
N ASP A 504 26.81 -14.75 20.50
CA ASP A 504 26.52 -15.74 19.46
C ASP A 504 26.67 -15.12 18.06
N PRO A 505 27.30 -15.81 17.08
CA PRO A 505 27.37 -15.34 15.71
C PRO A 505 26.02 -15.52 14.99
N VAL A 506 25.88 -14.93 13.80
CA VAL A 506 24.80 -15.32 12.88
C VAL A 506 25.10 -16.71 12.36
N GLU A 507 24.10 -17.58 12.34
CA GLU A 507 24.23 -18.94 11.82
C GLU A 507 23.39 -19.10 10.56
N ILE A 508 24.02 -19.57 9.49
CA ILE A 508 23.35 -19.92 8.24
C ILE A 508 23.56 -21.40 8.00
N LEU A 509 22.47 -22.16 8.08
CA LEU A 509 22.44 -23.60 7.85
C LEU A 509 21.80 -23.89 6.49
N VAL A 510 22.56 -24.52 5.60
CA VAL A 510 22.12 -24.93 4.28
C VAL A 510 21.94 -26.45 4.25
N MET A 511 20.76 -26.88 3.84
CA MET A 511 20.42 -28.27 3.54
C MET A 511 19.92 -28.37 2.08
N PRO A 512 19.86 -29.56 1.48
CA PRO A 512 19.36 -29.74 0.11
C PRO A 512 17.97 -29.13 -0.12
N GLU A 513 17.08 -29.24 0.85
CA GLU A 513 15.67 -28.87 0.77
C GLU A 513 15.33 -27.50 1.38
N ARG A 514 16.20 -26.92 2.21
CA ARG A 514 15.95 -25.62 2.85
C ARG A 514 17.21 -24.90 3.28
N ILE A 515 17.10 -23.59 3.47
CA ILE A 515 18.12 -22.73 4.08
C ILE A 515 17.51 -22.07 5.31
N VAL A 516 18.18 -22.19 6.45
CA VAL A 516 17.78 -21.60 7.73
C VAL A 516 18.83 -20.58 8.15
N THR A 517 18.39 -19.35 8.42
CA THR A 517 19.22 -18.31 9.00
C THR A 517 18.72 -17.99 10.40
N ARG A 518 19.62 -18.02 11.38
CA ARG A 518 19.37 -17.61 12.77
C ARG A 518 20.23 -16.41 13.09
N SER A 519 19.59 -15.25 13.28
CA SER A 519 20.27 -14.03 13.73
C SER A 519 20.02 -13.80 15.23
N PRO A 520 21.07 -13.55 16.03
CA PRO A 520 20.93 -13.16 17.42
C PRO A 520 20.13 -11.87 17.59
N GLY A 521 19.25 -11.82 18.59
CA GLY A 521 18.33 -10.72 18.83
C GLY A 521 16.96 -10.95 18.17
N GLY A 522 15.89 -10.69 18.90
CA GLY A 522 14.52 -10.75 18.37
C GLY A 522 13.99 -9.40 17.89
N LEU A 523 12.67 -9.29 17.84
CA LEU A 523 11.94 -8.08 17.49
C LEU A 523 12.31 -6.93 18.44
N VAL A 524 12.54 -5.75 17.85
CA VAL A 524 12.75 -4.50 18.59
C VAL A 524 11.42 -3.95 19.10
N ASP A 525 11.45 -3.20 20.20
CA ASP A 525 10.23 -2.67 20.85
C ASP A 525 9.34 -1.87 19.89
N THR A 526 9.94 -1.10 18.98
CA THR A 526 9.20 -0.33 17.96
C THR A 526 8.41 -1.22 16.99
N VAL A 527 8.91 -2.42 16.69
CA VAL A 527 8.25 -3.41 15.84
C VAL A 527 7.22 -4.19 16.64
N ALA A 528 7.55 -4.58 17.88
CA ALA A 528 6.61 -5.23 18.78
C ALA A 528 5.35 -4.37 19.02
N ALA A 529 5.52 -3.06 19.22
CA ALA A 529 4.41 -2.12 19.37
C ALA A 529 3.51 -2.00 18.12
N GLN A 530 4.05 -2.20 16.91
CA GLN A 530 3.28 -2.15 15.65
C GLN A 530 2.46 -3.42 15.40
N ILE A 531 2.92 -4.55 15.94
CA ILE A 531 2.34 -5.88 15.71
C ILE A 531 1.21 -6.19 16.73
N TYR A 532 1.24 -5.56 17.91
CA TYR A 532 0.33 -5.85 19.03
C TYR A 532 0.36 -7.37 19.35
N ASP A 533 -0.81 -8.01 19.50
CA ASP A 533 -0.97 -9.45 19.82
C ASP A 533 -0.98 -10.36 18.58
N GLN A 534 -0.71 -9.85 17.37
CA GLN A 534 -0.77 -10.63 16.13
C GLN A 534 0.60 -11.26 15.79
N GLU A 535 0.62 -12.29 14.95
CA GLU A 535 1.89 -12.82 14.45
C GLU A 535 2.43 -11.96 13.31
N LEU A 536 3.72 -11.58 13.37
CA LEU A 536 4.39 -10.78 12.33
C LEU A 536 4.22 -11.39 10.93
N GLN A 537 4.34 -12.71 10.82
CA GLN A 537 4.20 -13.43 9.56
C GLN A 537 2.77 -13.29 9.00
N ALA A 538 1.75 -13.38 9.84
CA ALA A 538 0.35 -13.23 9.42
C ALA A 538 0.05 -11.82 8.88
N LEU A 539 0.58 -10.78 9.53
CA LEU A 539 0.44 -9.39 9.06
C LEU A 539 1.08 -9.17 7.68
N ILE A 540 2.28 -9.72 7.47
CA ILE A 540 2.98 -9.59 6.19
C ILE A 540 2.26 -10.37 5.09
N LYS A 541 1.78 -11.60 5.38
CA LYS A 541 0.97 -12.41 4.47
C LYS A 541 -0.36 -11.74 4.10
N ALA A 542 -1.00 -11.03 5.03
CA ALA A 542 -2.21 -10.25 4.79
C ALA A 542 -1.98 -8.98 3.94
N GLY A 543 -0.76 -8.73 3.47
CA GLY A 543 -0.42 -7.62 2.59
C GLY A 543 -0.13 -6.31 3.33
N ARG A 544 0.01 -6.33 4.67
CA ARG A 544 0.42 -5.14 5.43
C ARG A 544 1.89 -4.85 5.12
N ARG A 545 2.12 -3.77 4.38
CA ARG A 545 3.45 -3.24 4.08
C ARG A 545 3.85 -2.24 5.17
N SER A 546 5.16 -2.03 5.34
CA SER A 546 5.74 -0.94 6.15
C SER A 546 5.85 -1.13 7.66
N ILE A 547 5.97 -2.36 8.17
CA ILE A 547 6.42 -2.56 9.56
C ILE A 547 7.93 -2.27 9.59
N LYS A 548 8.35 -1.24 10.35
CA LYS A 548 9.75 -0.82 10.41
C LYS A 548 10.24 -0.67 11.84
N GLY A 549 11.47 -1.12 12.07
CA GLY A 549 12.26 -0.77 13.24
C GLY A 549 13.66 -1.35 13.11
N TYR A 550 14.66 -0.53 13.46
CA TYR A 550 16.06 -0.86 13.25
C TYR A 550 16.77 -0.94 14.61
N ARG A 551 17.44 -2.08 14.86
CA ARG A 551 18.30 -2.28 16.02
C ARG A 551 19.60 -1.50 15.90
N ASN A 552 20.15 -1.46 14.68
CA ASN A 552 21.40 -0.78 14.35
C ASN A 552 21.14 0.30 13.27
N PRO A 553 20.62 1.49 13.66
CA PRO A 553 20.22 2.52 12.70
C PRO A 553 21.33 2.98 11.76
N VAL A 554 22.59 3.05 12.24
CA VAL A 554 23.73 3.49 11.42
C VAL A 554 24.05 2.44 10.35
N ILE A 555 24.09 1.17 10.73
CA ILE A 555 24.33 0.06 9.79
C ILE A 555 23.19 -0.01 8.77
N SER A 556 21.94 0.12 9.21
CA SER A 556 20.77 0.14 8.33
C SER A 556 20.80 1.29 7.33
N ASP A 557 21.14 2.52 7.76
CA ASP A 557 21.18 3.69 6.87
C ASP A 557 22.24 3.51 5.77
N LEU A 558 23.43 2.99 6.13
CA LEU A 558 24.53 2.75 5.18
C LEU A 558 24.23 1.62 4.19
N PHE A 559 23.62 0.51 4.63
CA PHE A 559 23.20 -0.57 3.73
C PHE A 559 22.11 -0.11 2.76
N TYR A 560 21.21 0.77 3.22
CA TYR A 560 20.21 1.40 2.39
C TYR A 560 20.85 2.28 1.29
N GLY A 561 21.60 3.31 1.66
CA GLY A 561 22.18 4.19 0.63
C GLY A 561 23.30 3.56 -0.19
N GLY A 562 23.83 2.41 0.23
CA GLY A 562 24.68 1.54 -0.60
C GLY A 562 23.92 0.65 -1.60
N GLY A 563 22.59 0.71 -1.65
CA GLY A 563 21.75 -0.07 -2.56
C GLY A 563 21.63 -1.55 -2.23
N GLN A 564 22.03 -1.96 -1.02
CA GLN A 564 21.96 -3.36 -0.59
C GLN A 564 20.66 -3.70 0.13
N MET A 565 19.91 -2.69 0.58
CA MET A 565 18.66 -2.82 1.32
C MET A 565 17.60 -1.83 0.79
N ASP A 566 16.33 -2.22 0.78
CA ASP A 566 15.22 -1.37 0.34
C ASP A 566 14.66 -0.48 1.47
N HIS A 567 14.29 0.76 1.12
CA HIS A 567 13.85 1.77 2.09
C HIS A 567 12.45 1.56 2.66
N THR A 568 11.59 0.76 2.04
CA THR A 568 10.13 0.80 2.29
C THR A 568 9.68 -0.13 3.42
N GLY A 569 10.60 -0.85 4.06
CA GLY A 569 10.26 -1.93 5.00
C GLY A 569 9.54 -3.07 4.28
N SER A 570 9.78 -3.22 2.98
CA SER A 570 9.19 -4.29 2.15
C SER A 570 10.02 -5.56 2.17
N GLY A 571 11.25 -5.54 2.70
CA GLY A 571 12.20 -6.66 2.70
C GLY A 571 11.57 -8.02 2.98
N LEU A 572 11.02 -8.24 4.17
CA LEU A 572 10.35 -9.51 4.52
C LEU A 572 9.13 -9.81 3.62
N SER A 573 8.37 -8.79 3.21
CA SER A 573 7.24 -8.94 2.28
C SER A 573 7.69 -9.37 0.89
N ASP A 574 8.80 -8.82 0.40
CA ASP A 574 9.33 -9.10 -0.92
C ASP A 574 10.04 -10.44 -0.91
N MET A 575 10.76 -10.79 0.16
CA MET A 575 11.24 -12.16 0.40
C MET A 575 10.10 -13.18 0.33
N TRP A 576 8.97 -12.90 0.99
CA TRP A 576 7.79 -13.76 0.93
C TRP A 576 7.24 -13.87 -0.50
N LYS A 577 6.95 -12.75 -1.16
CA LYS A 577 6.43 -12.75 -2.54
C LYS A 577 7.37 -13.46 -3.51
N GLU A 578 8.67 -13.16 -3.47
CA GLU A 578 9.68 -13.74 -4.34
C GLU A 578 9.84 -15.24 -4.12
N THR A 579 9.71 -15.70 -2.87
CA THR A 579 9.75 -17.13 -2.56
C THR A 579 8.51 -17.85 -3.08
N ILE A 580 7.32 -17.30 -2.84
CA ILE A 580 6.05 -17.85 -3.32
C ILE A 580 6.00 -17.85 -4.86
N ASN A 581 6.43 -16.76 -5.51
CA ASN A 581 6.52 -16.66 -6.97
C ASN A 581 7.51 -17.68 -7.57
N ASN A 582 8.51 -18.08 -6.79
CA ASN A 582 9.44 -19.15 -7.17
C ASN A 582 8.92 -20.55 -6.83
N ASN A 583 7.68 -20.73 -6.36
CA ASN A 583 7.13 -22.01 -5.87
C ASN A 583 7.89 -22.60 -4.65
N GLY A 584 8.56 -21.77 -3.86
CA GLY A 584 9.09 -22.14 -2.55
C GLY A 584 8.11 -21.84 -1.42
N ASP A 585 8.57 -22.01 -0.19
CA ASP A 585 7.85 -21.64 1.03
C ASP A 585 8.81 -20.91 1.97
N VAL A 586 8.30 -19.98 2.78
CA VAL A 586 9.12 -19.23 3.74
C VAL A 586 8.40 -18.98 5.05
N ASP A 587 9.10 -19.34 6.12
CA ASP A 587 8.72 -19.07 7.49
C ASP A 587 9.74 -18.11 8.11
N PHE A 588 9.26 -17.08 8.80
CA PHE A 588 10.12 -16.17 9.54
C PHE A 588 9.42 -15.67 10.79
N GLY A 589 10.18 -15.45 11.85
CA GLY A 589 9.64 -14.96 13.12
C GLY A 589 10.67 -14.92 14.23
N PRO A 590 10.33 -14.30 15.36
CA PRO A 590 11.11 -14.44 16.57
C PRO A 590 11.07 -15.89 17.04
N GLY A 591 12.21 -16.42 17.48
CA GLY A 591 12.27 -17.68 18.21
C GLY A 591 11.73 -17.53 19.63
N ASP A 592 11.80 -18.63 20.38
CA ASP A 592 11.32 -18.68 21.77
C ASP A 592 11.93 -17.54 22.62
N GLU A 593 11.07 -16.86 23.39
CA GLU A 593 11.43 -15.74 24.27
C GLU A 593 12.05 -14.50 23.55
N ASN A 594 11.86 -14.35 22.23
CA ASN A 594 12.35 -13.19 21.46
C ASN A 594 13.88 -12.98 21.52
N LYS A 595 14.66 -14.06 21.70
CA LYS A 595 16.13 -14.01 21.82
C LYS A 595 16.88 -14.09 20.48
N ALA A 596 16.24 -14.62 19.45
CA ALA A 596 16.79 -14.74 18.11
C ALA A 596 15.67 -14.56 17.09
N PHE A 597 16.03 -14.15 15.88
CA PHE A 597 15.14 -14.09 14.73
C PHE A 597 15.54 -15.16 13.72
N THR A 598 14.58 -16.00 13.34
CA THR A 598 14.83 -17.13 12.44
C THR A 598 14.09 -16.92 11.12
N VAL A 599 14.76 -17.26 10.02
CA VAL A 599 14.20 -17.28 8.67
C VAL A 599 14.50 -18.65 8.06
N GLU A 600 13.48 -19.39 7.65
CA GLU A 600 13.57 -20.65 6.93
C GLU A 600 12.98 -20.47 5.53
N ILE A 601 13.81 -20.58 4.50
CA ILE A 601 13.36 -20.63 3.10
C ILE A 601 13.46 -22.09 2.64
N ARG A 602 12.35 -22.68 2.23
CA ARG A 602 12.30 -24.02 1.63
C ARG A 602 12.48 -23.92 0.12
N ALA A 603 13.29 -24.84 -0.41
CA ALA A 603 13.48 -24.99 -1.84
C ALA A 603 12.17 -25.35 -2.51
N ARG A 604 12.13 -25.15 -3.83
CA ARG A 604 11.04 -25.69 -4.65
C ARG A 604 10.96 -27.21 -4.49
N PRO A 605 9.76 -27.81 -4.42
CA PRO A 605 9.59 -29.23 -4.10
C PRO A 605 9.95 -30.18 -5.25
N GLU A 606 10.30 -29.67 -6.45
CA GLU A 606 10.55 -30.54 -7.59
C GLU A 606 11.85 -31.36 -7.41
N ALA A 607 11.73 -32.70 -7.51
CA ALA A 607 12.89 -33.60 -7.41
C ALA A 607 13.81 -33.44 -8.64
N VAL A 608 15.02 -32.94 -8.40
CA VAL A 608 16.04 -32.79 -9.45
C VAL A 608 16.74 -34.14 -9.69
N ASP A 609 16.70 -34.64 -10.92
CA ASP A 609 17.55 -35.76 -11.35
C ASP A 609 19.01 -35.28 -11.38
N GLU A 610 19.85 -35.87 -10.51
CA GLU A 610 21.26 -35.50 -10.37
C GLU A 610 22.13 -35.81 -11.61
N ILE A 611 21.70 -36.72 -12.48
CA ILE A 611 22.45 -37.13 -13.67
C ILE A 611 22.13 -36.19 -14.83
N THR A 612 20.86 -35.86 -15.02
CA THR A 612 20.42 -35.02 -16.15
C THR A 612 20.25 -33.55 -15.79
N ASN A 613 20.39 -33.19 -14.50
CA ASN A 613 20.08 -31.87 -13.94
C ASN A 613 18.69 -31.36 -14.38
N THR A 614 17.73 -32.28 -14.45
CA THR A 614 16.36 -31.98 -14.86
C THR A 614 15.39 -32.40 -13.77
N ALA A 615 14.44 -31.54 -13.44
CA ALA A 615 13.35 -31.88 -12.54
C ALA A 615 12.05 -32.08 -13.31
N ILE A 616 11.22 -33.01 -12.83
CA ILE A 616 9.82 -33.17 -13.24
C ILE A 616 8.99 -32.58 -12.10
N ALA A 617 8.00 -31.75 -12.41
CA ALA A 617 7.11 -31.23 -11.39
C ALA A 617 6.39 -32.39 -10.70
N ASP A 618 6.41 -32.41 -9.37
CA ASP A 618 5.63 -33.39 -8.61
C ASP A 618 4.14 -33.09 -8.82
N GLU A 619 3.50 -33.86 -9.71
CA GLU A 619 2.10 -33.65 -10.10
C GLU A 619 1.13 -33.86 -8.93
N SER A 620 1.59 -34.43 -7.80
CA SER A 620 0.76 -34.70 -6.62
C SER A 620 0.43 -33.45 -5.78
N GLN A 621 1.23 -32.37 -5.87
CA GLN A 621 1.04 -31.16 -5.04
C GLN A 621 0.62 -29.90 -5.81
N VAL A 622 0.61 -29.95 -7.14
CA VAL A 622 0.37 -28.80 -8.01
C VAL A 622 -1.11 -28.69 -8.38
N THR A 623 -1.80 -27.68 -7.85
CA THR A 623 -3.14 -27.28 -8.32
C THR A 623 -3.01 -26.36 -9.53
N ARG A 624 -3.60 -26.77 -10.65
CA ARG A 624 -3.67 -25.95 -11.87
C ARG A 624 -4.91 -25.05 -11.81
N PHE A 625 -4.67 -23.76 -11.76
CA PHE A 625 -5.68 -22.73 -11.92
C PHE A 625 -5.84 -22.40 -13.41
N THR A 626 -7.07 -22.18 -13.85
CA THR A 626 -7.39 -21.71 -15.19
C THR A 626 -8.38 -20.58 -15.05
N THR A 627 -8.12 -19.46 -15.73
CA THR A 627 -9.00 -18.30 -15.65
C THR A 627 -10.24 -18.53 -16.53
N ASN A 628 -11.28 -17.76 -16.26
CA ASN A 628 -12.46 -17.63 -17.13
C ASN A 628 -12.36 -16.41 -18.05
N LEU A 629 -11.15 -15.89 -18.25
CA LEU A 629 -10.87 -14.70 -19.05
C LEU A 629 -10.36 -15.13 -20.43
N LEU A 630 -10.98 -14.58 -21.47
CA LEU A 630 -10.59 -14.79 -22.86
C LEU A 630 -9.99 -13.48 -23.42
N PRO A 631 -8.65 -13.38 -23.57
CA PRO A 631 -8.01 -12.18 -24.09
C PRO A 631 -8.45 -11.83 -25.52
N ILE A 632 -8.69 -10.54 -25.76
CA ILE A 632 -8.87 -9.98 -27.10
C ILE A 632 -7.47 -9.63 -27.62
N HIS A 633 -7.00 -10.39 -28.60
CA HIS A 633 -5.66 -10.25 -29.17
C HIS A 633 -5.57 -9.06 -30.14
N THR A 634 -6.61 -8.82 -30.94
CA THR A 634 -6.64 -7.73 -31.90
C THR A 634 -7.92 -6.92 -31.71
N MET A 635 -7.73 -5.67 -31.30
CA MET A 635 -8.78 -4.67 -31.14
C MET A 635 -9.00 -3.88 -32.45
N PRO A 636 -10.21 -3.35 -32.70
CA PRO A 636 -10.43 -2.45 -33.82
C PRO A 636 -9.63 -1.16 -33.62
N GLY A 637 -8.92 -0.72 -34.66
CA GLY A 637 -8.00 0.42 -34.57
C GLY A 637 -8.68 1.78 -34.41
N ARG A 638 -9.96 1.88 -34.77
CA ARG A 638 -10.78 3.09 -34.69
C ARG A 638 -12.23 2.74 -34.39
N ILE A 639 -12.94 3.68 -33.80
CA ILE A 639 -14.38 3.63 -33.56
C ILE A 639 -15.00 4.77 -34.35
N TRP A 640 -16.03 4.45 -35.12
CA TRP A 640 -16.69 5.39 -36.01
C TRP A 640 -17.96 5.92 -35.35
N HIS A 641 -18.23 7.19 -35.55
CA HIS A 641 -19.49 7.77 -35.09
C HIS A 641 -20.02 8.88 -35.99
N ALA A 642 -21.34 9.02 -36.00
CA ALA A 642 -22.06 10.04 -36.76
C ALA A 642 -23.16 10.65 -35.90
N GLY A 643 -23.53 11.91 -36.15
CA GLY A 643 -24.65 12.55 -35.46
C GLY A 643 -25.98 11.89 -35.76
N THR A 644 -26.87 11.90 -34.79
CA THR A 644 -28.24 11.37 -34.92
C THR A 644 -29.21 12.21 -34.11
N THR A 645 -30.44 12.34 -34.61
CA THR A 645 -31.54 13.02 -33.90
C THR A 645 -32.24 12.11 -32.89
N GLU A 646 -31.90 10.83 -32.86
CA GLU A 646 -32.52 9.83 -31.99
C GLU A 646 -31.84 9.75 -30.63
N THR A 647 -32.60 9.42 -29.59
CA THR A 647 -32.08 9.37 -28.20
C THR A 647 -31.63 7.97 -27.77
N TYR A 648 -31.94 6.93 -28.55
CA TYR A 648 -31.56 5.54 -28.27
C TYR A 648 -31.47 4.71 -29.55
N THR A 649 -30.72 3.61 -29.48
CA THR A 649 -30.39 2.76 -30.64
C THR A 649 -31.62 2.23 -31.37
N GLY A 650 -32.66 1.76 -30.66
CA GLY A 650 -33.87 1.23 -31.28
C GLY A 650 -34.71 2.29 -32.03
N GLY A 651 -34.58 3.58 -31.65
CA GLY A 651 -35.19 4.70 -32.36
C GLY A 651 -34.55 4.90 -33.73
N LEU A 652 -33.21 4.82 -33.78
CA LEU A 652 -32.43 4.90 -35.02
C LEU A 652 -32.74 3.77 -35.99
N PHE A 653 -32.81 2.52 -35.52
CA PHE A 653 -33.18 1.39 -36.38
C PHE A 653 -34.62 1.52 -36.93
N ARG A 654 -35.55 2.10 -36.14
CA ARG A 654 -36.93 2.36 -36.60
C ARG A 654 -37.03 3.51 -37.60
N SER A 655 -36.31 4.60 -37.37
CA SER A 655 -36.34 5.77 -38.25
C SER A 655 -35.57 5.56 -39.55
N ALA A 656 -34.54 4.70 -39.55
CA ALA A 656 -33.80 4.31 -40.74
C ALA A 656 -34.60 3.42 -41.72
N GLY A 657 -35.66 2.74 -41.26
CA GLY A 657 -36.47 1.85 -42.09
C GLY A 657 -35.65 0.70 -42.70
N ASP A 658 -35.66 0.58 -44.02
CA ASP A 658 -34.89 -0.45 -44.76
C ASP A 658 -33.43 -0.05 -45.05
N LEU A 659 -33.00 1.14 -44.60
CA LEU A 659 -31.62 1.58 -44.83
C LEU A 659 -30.63 0.78 -43.96
N PRO A 660 -29.46 0.41 -44.51
CA PRO A 660 -28.43 -0.34 -43.79
C PRO A 660 -27.85 0.48 -42.62
N VAL A 661 -28.09 0.00 -41.39
CA VAL A 661 -27.49 0.52 -40.14
C VAL A 661 -26.69 -0.62 -39.51
N PRO A 662 -25.36 -0.46 -39.29
CA PRO A 662 -24.57 -1.48 -38.62
C PRO A 662 -24.93 -1.55 -37.12
N PRO A 663 -24.57 -2.65 -36.42
CA PRO A 663 -24.66 -2.71 -34.97
C PRO A 663 -23.89 -1.56 -34.29
N GLY A 664 -24.49 -0.94 -33.28
CA GLY A 664 -23.86 0.17 -32.58
C GLY A 664 -24.72 0.75 -31.46
N HIS A 665 -24.25 1.82 -30.85
CA HIS A 665 -24.87 2.43 -29.69
C HIS A 665 -25.07 3.94 -29.86
N VAL A 666 -26.31 4.41 -29.66
CA VAL A 666 -26.63 5.84 -29.58
C VAL A 666 -26.39 6.34 -28.16
N GLN A 667 -25.57 7.38 -28.04
CA GLN A 667 -25.34 8.10 -26.80
C GLN A 667 -25.07 9.58 -27.10
N ASP A 668 -25.67 10.49 -26.31
CA ASP A 668 -25.43 11.94 -26.38
C ASP A 668 -25.60 12.54 -27.79
N GLY A 669 -26.60 12.06 -28.55
CA GLY A 669 -26.91 12.55 -29.90
C GLY A 669 -25.95 12.08 -30.99
N ARG A 670 -25.08 11.10 -30.71
CA ARG A 670 -24.21 10.45 -31.70
C ARG A 670 -24.40 8.93 -31.67
N PHE A 671 -24.26 8.30 -32.83
CA PHE A 671 -24.27 6.86 -33.01
C PHE A 671 -22.84 6.35 -33.14
N TYR A 672 -22.40 5.48 -32.22
CA TYR A 672 -21.07 4.88 -32.19
C TYR A 672 -21.12 3.44 -32.71
N THR A 673 -20.16 3.03 -33.53
CA THR A 673 -20.05 1.67 -34.05
C THR A 673 -18.59 1.25 -34.27
N LEU A 674 -18.35 -0.06 -34.26
CA LEU A 674 -17.06 -0.65 -34.64
C LEU A 674 -16.90 -0.80 -36.16
N TYR A 675 -17.99 -0.62 -36.93
CA TYR A 675 -18.00 -0.75 -38.37
C TYR A 675 -17.54 0.55 -39.04
N ASP A 676 -16.89 0.45 -40.20
CA ASP A 676 -16.43 1.63 -40.93
C ASP A 676 -17.61 2.38 -41.57
N LEU A 677 -18.12 3.40 -40.87
CA LEU A 677 -19.27 4.18 -41.35
C LEU A 677 -18.98 4.92 -42.64
N ASN A 678 -17.73 5.32 -42.87
CA ASN A 678 -17.34 6.06 -44.06
C ASN A 678 -17.39 5.15 -45.28
N GLU A 679 -16.78 3.96 -45.18
CA GLU A 679 -16.82 2.96 -46.26
C GLU A 679 -18.27 2.47 -46.54
N ILE A 680 -19.08 2.29 -45.49
CA ILE A 680 -20.49 1.90 -45.64
C ILE A 680 -21.28 3.00 -46.38
N THR A 681 -21.07 4.27 -46.03
CA THR A 681 -21.81 5.39 -46.63
C THR A 681 -21.34 5.71 -48.06
N ASP A 682 -20.09 5.40 -48.39
CA ASP A 682 -19.56 5.46 -49.76
C ASP A 682 -20.13 4.34 -50.65
N ALA A 683 -20.36 3.15 -50.07
CA ALA A 683 -20.79 1.96 -50.81
C ALA A 683 -22.31 1.74 -50.85
N LEU A 684 -23.05 2.24 -49.87
CA LEU A 684 -24.48 2.01 -49.66
C LEU A 684 -25.21 3.31 -49.31
N VAL A 685 -26.50 3.38 -49.59
CA VAL A 685 -27.35 4.50 -49.14
C VAL A 685 -27.65 4.30 -47.66
N THR A 686 -27.10 5.13 -46.77
CA THR A 686 -27.27 5.05 -45.32
C THR A 686 -28.07 6.24 -44.78
N PRO A 687 -28.58 6.19 -43.52
CA PRO A 687 -29.22 7.34 -42.89
C PRO A 687 -28.21 8.36 -42.30
N PHE A 688 -26.90 8.16 -42.49
CA PHE A 688 -25.85 8.99 -41.91
C PHE A 688 -25.42 10.09 -42.89
N ASP A 689 -25.18 11.31 -42.40
CA ASP A 689 -24.62 12.39 -43.21
C ASP A 689 -23.10 12.18 -43.40
N PRO A 690 -22.60 11.98 -44.64
CA PRO A 690 -21.17 11.81 -44.89
C PRO A 690 -20.30 12.95 -44.33
N GLY A 691 -20.86 14.16 -44.18
CA GLY A 691 -20.16 15.32 -43.64
C GLY A 691 -19.97 15.33 -42.11
N ASP A 692 -20.65 14.44 -41.37
CA ASP A 692 -20.62 14.35 -39.90
C ASP A 692 -20.09 12.99 -39.39
N ILE A 693 -19.59 12.15 -40.30
CA ILE A 693 -18.91 10.90 -39.96
C ILE A 693 -17.49 11.23 -39.48
N GLU A 694 -17.18 10.79 -38.27
CA GLU A 694 -15.88 10.96 -37.65
C GLU A 694 -15.37 9.61 -37.11
N ALA A 695 -14.05 9.51 -36.91
CA ALA A 695 -13.40 8.35 -36.33
C ALA A 695 -12.52 8.78 -35.16
N VAL A 696 -12.64 8.07 -34.05
CA VAL A 696 -11.81 8.26 -32.85
C VAL A 696 -10.96 7.02 -32.57
N THR A 697 -9.78 7.23 -32.01
CA THR A 697 -8.95 6.16 -31.49
C THR A 697 -9.49 5.66 -30.15
N LEU A 698 -9.03 4.47 -29.71
CA LEU A 698 -9.42 3.91 -28.41
C LEU A 698 -8.95 4.78 -27.23
N GLU A 699 -7.83 5.49 -27.37
CA GLU A 699 -7.32 6.41 -26.34
C GLU A 699 -8.18 7.67 -26.27
N GLU A 700 -8.47 8.30 -27.41
CA GLU A 700 -9.34 9.48 -27.49
C GLU A 700 -10.77 9.17 -26.99
N LEU A 701 -11.31 7.99 -27.28
CA LEU A 701 -12.62 7.59 -26.76
C LEU A 701 -12.60 7.49 -25.23
N LYS A 702 -11.54 6.97 -24.61
CA LYS A 702 -11.44 6.87 -23.14
C LYS A 702 -11.43 8.23 -22.45
N ASP A 703 -10.90 9.26 -23.12
CA ASP A 703 -10.87 10.62 -22.61
C ASP A 703 -12.25 11.32 -22.69
N LEU A 704 -13.19 10.77 -23.47
CA LEU A 704 -14.56 11.27 -23.53
C LEU A 704 -15.37 10.85 -22.29
N PRO A 705 -16.31 11.70 -21.82
CA PRO A 705 -17.27 11.32 -20.79
C PRO A 705 -18.03 10.05 -21.20
N ASN A 706 -18.01 9.02 -20.35
CA ASN A 706 -18.61 7.69 -20.60
C ASN A 706 -18.01 6.86 -21.75
N GLY A 707 -16.88 7.25 -22.33
CA GLY A 707 -16.32 6.53 -23.49
C GLY A 707 -15.90 5.09 -23.22
N GLU A 708 -15.43 4.78 -22.00
CA GLU A 708 -15.15 3.40 -21.59
C GLU A 708 -16.42 2.53 -21.57
N ASN A 709 -17.56 3.07 -21.12
CA ASN A 709 -18.84 2.37 -21.13
C ASN A 709 -19.36 2.13 -22.55
N ILE A 710 -19.16 3.10 -23.46
CA ILE A 710 -19.45 2.95 -24.89
C ILE A 710 -18.64 1.80 -25.46
N LEU A 711 -17.32 1.77 -25.21
CA LEU A 711 -16.44 0.71 -25.68
C LEU A 711 -16.84 -0.67 -25.14
N ILE A 712 -17.10 -0.79 -23.83
CA ILE A 712 -17.56 -2.05 -23.20
C ILE A 712 -18.84 -2.53 -23.88
N LYS A 713 -19.79 -1.64 -24.13
CA LYS A 713 -21.05 -1.98 -24.77
C LYS A 713 -20.86 -2.49 -26.20
N LEU A 714 -20.08 -1.78 -27.02
CA LEU A 714 -19.77 -2.17 -28.40
C LEU A 714 -19.09 -3.54 -28.48
N LEU A 715 -18.12 -3.81 -27.59
CA LEU A 715 -17.43 -5.10 -27.54
C LEU A 715 -18.34 -6.24 -27.06
N VAL A 716 -19.18 -5.98 -26.04
CA VAL A 716 -20.18 -6.96 -25.59
C VAL A 716 -21.14 -7.30 -26.74
N ASP A 717 -21.65 -6.29 -27.45
CA ASP A 717 -22.59 -6.48 -28.55
C ASP A 717 -21.93 -7.23 -29.72
N ALA A 718 -20.65 -7.00 -30.01
CA ALA A 718 -19.89 -7.76 -31.00
C ALA A 718 -19.75 -9.25 -30.63
N VAL A 719 -19.44 -9.55 -29.36
CA VAL A 719 -19.35 -10.94 -28.88
C VAL A 719 -20.72 -11.62 -28.87
N LEU A 720 -21.78 -10.91 -28.47
CA LEU A 720 -23.15 -11.42 -28.52
C LEU A 720 -23.60 -11.68 -29.96
N GLY A 721 -23.29 -10.78 -30.89
CA GLY A 721 -23.54 -10.95 -32.33
C GLY A 721 -22.86 -12.21 -32.87
N HIS A 722 -21.59 -12.43 -32.53
CA HIS A 722 -20.90 -13.67 -32.87
C HIS A 722 -21.59 -14.91 -32.28
N CYS A 723 -22.05 -14.86 -31.03
CA CYS A 723 -22.77 -15.98 -30.45
C CYS A 723 -24.07 -16.31 -31.21
N ARG A 724 -24.77 -15.30 -31.71
CA ARG A 724 -25.97 -15.49 -32.52
C ARG A 724 -25.66 -16.01 -33.92
N ALA A 725 -24.58 -15.57 -34.56
CA ALA A 725 -24.10 -16.14 -35.81
C ALA A 725 -23.82 -17.66 -35.68
N LEU A 726 -23.37 -18.10 -34.49
CA LEU A 726 -23.21 -19.51 -34.13
C LEU A 726 -24.53 -20.25 -33.80
N GLY A 727 -25.69 -19.61 -34.00
CA GLY A 727 -27.02 -20.19 -33.79
C GLY A 727 -27.47 -20.24 -32.33
N MET A 728 -26.92 -19.38 -31.45
CA MET A 728 -27.39 -19.20 -30.07
C MET A 728 -28.46 -18.10 -29.95
N GLN A 729 -29.31 -18.20 -28.93
CA GLN A 729 -30.27 -17.16 -28.58
C GLN A 729 -29.72 -16.23 -27.51
N ILE A 730 -29.97 -14.93 -27.65
CA ILE A 730 -29.48 -13.88 -26.76
C ILE A 730 -30.61 -13.36 -25.86
N ASP A 731 -30.35 -13.33 -24.56
CA ASP A 731 -31.09 -12.56 -23.55
C ASP A 731 -30.34 -11.23 -23.34
N PHE A 732 -30.79 -10.18 -24.05
CA PHE A 732 -30.12 -8.87 -24.09
C PHE A 732 -30.13 -8.16 -22.74
N LYS A 733 -31.20 -8.32 -21.95
CA LYS A 733 -31.33 -7.69 -20.62
C LYS A 733 -30.26 -8.20 -19.65
N ARG A 734 -29.84 -9.47 -19.80
CA ARG A 734 -28.87 -10.12 -18.92
C ARG A 734 -27.53 -10.44 -19.59
N LYS A 735 -27.32 -10.01 -20.84
CA LYS A 735 -26.11 -10.28 -21.64
C LYS A 735 -25.73 -11.76 -21.60
N ARG A 736 -26.74 -12.63 -21.77
CA ARG A 736 -26.61 -14.07 -21.59
C ARG A 736 -27.05 -14.80 -22.84
N VAL A 737 -26.26 -15.78 -23.28
CA VAL A 737 -26.55 -16.59 -24.47
C VAL A 737 -26.86 -18.03 -24.08
N HIS A 738 -27.73 -18.68 -24.83
CA HIS A 738 -28.06 -20.10 -24.62
C HIS A 738 -28.41 -20.79 -25.93
N PHE A 739 -28.26 -22.12 -25.98
CA PHE A 739 -28.64 -22.90 -27.15
C PHE A 739 -30.16 -23.14 -27.18
N PRO A 740 -30.87 -22.86 -28.28
CA PRO A 740 -32.26 -23.26 -28.44
C PRO A 740 -32.38 -24.76 -28.70
N ARG A 741 -33.57 -25.32 -28.46
CA ARG A 741 -33.98 -26.66 -28.85
C ARG A 741 -34.09 -26.77 -30.39
N LEU A 742 -33.82 -27.95 -30.95
CA LEU A 742 -34.11 -28.25 -32.36
C LEU A 742 -35.57 -28.72 -32.50
N GLU A 743 -36.23 -28.37 -33.60
CA GLU A 743 -37.68 -28.64 -33.77
C GLU A 743 -38.03 -30.13 -33.60
N GLU A 744 -37.16 -31.03 -34.06
CA GLU A 744 -37.36 -32.49 -34.09
C GLU A 744 -36.88 -33.24 -32.82
N GLU A 745 -36.16 -32.58 -31.88
CA GLU A 745 -35.54 -33.24 -30.72
C GLU A 745 -36.01 -32.66 -29.37
N GLN A 746 -36.22 -33.51 -28.36
CA GLN A 746 -36.53 -33.09 -26.98
C GLN A 746 -35.28 -32.63 -26.19
N GLU A 747 -34.12 -33.22 -26.49
CA GLU A 747 -32.83 -32.82 -25.92
C GLU A 747 -31.87 -32.46 -27.04
N ARG A 748 -31.08 -31.40 -26.87
CA ARG A 748 -30.02 -31.03 -27.83
C ARG A 748 -28.67 -31.45 -27.25
N ARG A 749 -27.93 -32.27 -27.99
CA ARG A 749 -26.58 -32.71 -27.60
C ARG A 749 -25.55 -32.23 -28.63
N ILE A 750 -24.48 -31.61 -28.16
CA ILE A 750 -23.38 -31.14 -29.01
C ILE A 750 -22.13 -31.96 -28.72
N THR A 751 -21.51 -32.47 -29.78
CA THR A 751 -20.23 -33.18 -29.69
C THR A 751 -19.10 -32.25 -30.09
N TYR A 752 -18.11 -32.11 -29.21
CA TYR A 752 -16.97 -31.21 -29.38
C TYR A 752 -15.66 -31.94 -29.08
N LYS A 753 -14.56 -31.43 -29.64
CA LYS A 753 -13.20 -31.87 -29.31
C LYS A 753 -12.81 -31.20 -27.98
N ALA A 754 -12.95 -31.93 -26.88
CA ALA A 754 -12.36 -31.53 -25.61
C ALA A 754 -10.83 -31.75 -25.66
N ARG A 755 -10.10 -31.24 -24.66
CA ARG A 755 -8.62 -31.26 -24.60
C ARG A 755 -7.96 -32.59 -24.98
N TYR A 756 -8.55 -33.73 -24.62
CA TYR A 756 -7.95 -35.05 -24.82
C TYR A 756 -8.85 -36.08 -25.55
N LYS A 757 -10.13 -35.75 -25.80
CA LYS A 757 -11.10 -36.68 -26.40
C LYS A 757 -12.29 -35.95 -27.03
N ARG A 758 -13.00 -36.62 -27.94
CA ARG A 758 -14.34 -36.17 -28.36
C ARG A 758 -15.30 -36.37 -27.18
N ALA A 759 -15.95 -35.30 -26.76
CA ALA A 759 -16.91 -35.29 -25.66
C ALA A 759 -18.27 -34.83 -26.17
N THR A 760 -19.34 -35.44 -25.69
CA THR A 760 -20.71 -35.05 -26.02
C THR A 760 -21.36 -34.44 -24.79
N ARG A 761 -21.93 -33.25 -24.96
CA ARG A 761 -22.56 -32.48 -23.88
C ARG A 761 -24.02 -32.18 -24.24
N THR A 762 -24.92 -32.46 -23.31
CA THR A 762 -26.33 -32.06 -23.40
C THR A 762 -26.45 -30.56 -23.10
N VAL A 763 -26.81 -29.77 -24.09
CA VAL A 763 -26.92 -28.31 -23.99
C VAL A 763 -28.36 -27.85 -23.77
N VAL A 764 -29.34 -28.68 -24.17
CA VAL A 764 -30.76 -28.50 -23.83
C VAL A 764 -31.28 -29.82 -23.28
N LYS A 765 -31.84 -29.79 -22.09
CA LYS A 765 -32.39 -30.96 -21.39
C LYS A 765 -33.86 -30.73 -21.07
N ALA A 766 -34.73 -31.63 -21.50
CA ALA A 766 -36.14 -31.61 -21.14
C ALA A 766 -36.33 -32.14 -19.70
N ARG A 767 -37.01 -31.36 -18.84
CA ARG A 767 -37.40 -31.79 -17.50
C ARG A 767 -38.87 -32.19 -17.51
N VAL A 768 -39.12 -33.41 -17.06
CA VAL A 768 -40.41 -34.08 -17.19
C VAL A 768 -41.01 -34.27 -15.79
N LYS A 769 -42.31 -34.01 -15.62
CA LYS A 769 -42.99 -34.25 -14.33
C LYS A 769 -42.99 -35.75 -14.03
N ARG A 770 -42.60 -36.12 -12.79
CA ARG A 770 -42.51 -37.53 -12.35
C ARG A 770 -43.85 -38.27 -12.47
N GLU A 771 -44.99 -37.56 -12.39
CA GLU A 771 -46.34 -38.15 -12.38
C GLU A 771 -47.01 -38.25 -13.77
N SER A 772 -46.87 -37.25 -14.65
CA SER A 772 -47.60 -37.20 -15.94
C SER A 772 -46.77 -37.55 -17.19
N ARG A 773 -45.44 -37.67 -17.07
CA ARG A 773 -44.49 -37.77 -18.21
C ARG A 773 -44.56 -36.63 -19.23
N GLU A 774 -45.24 -35.53 -18.90
CA GLU A 774 -45.24 -34.31 -19.71
C GLU A 774 -44.03 -33.43 -19.38
N VAL A 775 -43.52 -32.72 -20.40
CA VAL A 775 -42.39 -31.79 -20.24
C VAL A 775 -42.88 -30.57 -19.45
N SER A 776 -42.25 -30.29 -18.32
CA SER A 776 -42.52 -29.12 -17.48
C SER A 776 -41.74 -27.89 -17.95
N TYR A 777 -40.43 -28.05 -18.16
CA TYR A 777 -39.56 -26.99 -18.66
C TYR A 777 -38.31 -27.56 -19.33
N TYR A 778 -37.60 -26.71 -20.07
CA TYR A 778 -36.31 -27.01 -20.67
C TYR A 778 -35.20 -26.28 -19.91
N GLU A 779 -34.15 -27.03 -19.57
CA GLU A 779 -32.92 -26.54 -18.97
C GLU A 779 -31.89 -26.35 -20.08
N HIS A 780 -31.41 -25.12 -20.25
CA HIS A 780 -30.42 -24.74 -21.25
C HIS A 780 -29.10 -24.42 -20.56
N LYS A 781 -27.99 -24.90 -21.11
CA LYS A 781 -26.68 -24.34 -20.76
C LYS A 781 -26.59 -22.92 -21.31
N ALA A 782 -26.22 -22.01 -20.43
CA ALA A 782 -26.10 -20.60 -20.73
C ALA A 782 -24.70 -20.06 -20.43
N LEU A 783 -24.37 -18.93 -21.03
CA LEU A 783 -23.13 -18.22 -20.85
C LEU A 783 -23.45 -16.73 -20.69
N SER A 784 -23.12 -16.17 -19.53
CA SER A 784 -23.13 -14.72 -19.32
C SER A 784 -21.79 -14.14 -19.76
N ILE A 785 -21.87 -13.03 -20.51
CA ILE A 785 -20.71 -12.39 -21.15
C ILE A 785 -20.57 -10.99 -20.61
N SER A 786 -19.36 -10.65 -20.16
CA SER A 786 -18.95 -9.28 -19.87
C SER A 786 -17.56 -9.02 -20.42
N VAL A 787 -17.23 -7.75 -20.63
CA VAL A 787 -15.93 -7.32 -21.16
C VAL A 787 -15.35 -6.29 -20.20
N ALA A 788 -14.08 -6.44 -19.83
CA ALA A 788 -13.40 -5.52 -18.93
C ALA A 788 -11.90 -5.46 -19.22
N PRO A 789 -11.23 -4.32 -18.91
CA PRO A 789 -9.79 -4.24 -18.96
C PRO A 789 -9.16 -4.96 -17.76
N TYR A 790 -8.10 -5.73 -18.00
CA TYR A 790 -7.26 -6.36 -16.99
C TYR A 790 -5.80 -6.00 -17.27
N GLY A 791 -5.24 -5.09 -16.45
CA GLY A 791 -3.91 -4.53 -16.69
C GLY A 791 -3.88 -3.75 -18.01
N GLY A 792 -3.02 -4.17 -18.95
CA GLY A 792 -2.90 -3.58 -20.29
C GLY A 792 -3.76 -4.25 -21.36
N GLU A 793 -4.48 -5.33 -21.04
CA GLU A 793 -5.23 -6.13 -22.02
C GLU A 793 -6.75 -6.05 -21.79
N TRP A 794 -7.53 -6.25 -22.85
CA TRP A 794 -8.99 -6.39 -22.76
C TRP A 794 -9.37 -7.87 -22.79
N CYS A 795 -10.25 -8.29 -21.89
CA CYS A 795 -10.68 -9.68 -21.79
C CYS A 795 -12.20 -9.80 -21.80
N VAL A 796 -12.68 -10.85 -22.44
CA VAL A 796 -14.06 -11.34 -22.32
C VAL A 796 -14.13 -12.28 -21.13
N ILE A 797 -14.97 -11.97 -20.15
CA ILE A 797 -15.21 -12.79 -18.97
C ILE A 797 -16.34 -13.76 -19.30
N LEU A 798 -16.04 -15.05 -19.19
CA LEU A 798 -16.99 -16.12 -19.42
C LEU A 798 -17.58 -16.56 -18.08
N SER A 799 -18.89 -16.45 -17.92
CA SER A 799 -19.61 -16.92 -16.72
C SER A 799 -20.62 -18.00 -17.12
N PRO A 800 -20.23 -19.29 -17.12
CA PRO A 800 -21.15 -20.38 -17.39
C PRO A 800 -22.29 -20.42 -16.38
N GLY A 801 -23.48 -20.76 -16.84
CA GLY A 801 -24.66 -20.88 -16.00
C GLY A 801 -25.79 -21.60 -16.73
N TYR A 802 -27.01 -21.34 -16.27
CA TYR A 802 -28.22 -21.99 -16.78
C TYR A 802 -29.30 -20.98 -17.17
N ALA A 803 -30.09 -21.34 -18.17
CA ALA A 803 -31.31 -20.64 -18.56
C ALA A 803 -32.45 -21.65 -18.63
N PHE A 804 -33.66 -21.21 -18.27
CA PHE A 804 -34.83 -22.07 -18.22
C PHE A 804 -35.93 -21.51 -19.11
N THR A 805 -36.42 -22.30 -20.06
CA THR A 805 -37.52 -21.91 -20.94
C THR A 805 -38.64 -22.93 -20.89
N ARG A 806 -39.86 -22.53 -21.24
CA ARG A 806 -41.00 -23.44 -21.25
C ARG A 806 -41.12 -24.22 -22.55
N ASN A 807 -40.91 -23.57 -23.68
CA ASN A 807 -41.08 -24.14 -25.02
C ASN A 807 -39.78 -24.68 -25.66
N GLY A 808 -38.62 -24.39 -25.05
CA GLY A 808 -37.31 -24.76 -25.59
C GLY A 808 -36.77 -23.80 -26.65
N PHE A 809 -37.52 -22.75 -27.02
CA PHE A 809 -37.22 -21.86 -28.16
C PHE A 809 -37.01 -20.38 -27.76
N GLY A 810 -36.91 -20.06 -26.46
CA GLY A 810 -36.34 -18.78 -26.01
C GLY A 810 -37.15 -17.94 -25.01
N ARG A 811 -38.44 -18.21 -24.76
CA ARG A 811 -39.20 -17.47 -23.73
C ARG A 811 -38.82 -18.01 -22.33
N LEU A 812 -38.10 -17.18 -21.56
CA LEU A 812 -37.61 -17.51 -20.22
C LEU A 812 -38.74 -17.55 -19.18
N ILE A 813 -38.60 -18.38 -18.15
CA ILE A 813 -39.62 -18.57 -17.10
C ILE A 813 -39.48 -17.54 -15.95
N GLY A 814 -40.16 -16.38 -16.03
CA GLY A 814 -40.28 -15.38 -14.94
C GLY A 814 -39.04 -14.51 -14.65
N ASN A 815 -39.23 -13.20 -14.37
CA ASN A 815 -38.12 -12.22 -14.45
C ASN A 815 -37.28 -11.99 -13.16
N GLU A 816 -37.68 -12.41 -11.96
CA GLU A 816 -36.92 -12.14 -10.72
C GLU A 816 -36.37 -13.39 -10.01
N LEU A 817 -37.13 -14.50 -9.97
CA LEU A 817 -36.74 -15.74 -9.27
C LEU A 817 -35.71 -16.60 -10.04
N ILE A 818 -35.53 -16.41 -11.36
CA ILE A 818 -34.53 -17.18 -12.14
C ILE A 818 -33.10 -16.96 -11.63
N ASN A 819 -32.75 -15.77 -11.12
CA ASN A 819 -31.37 -15.49 -10.71
C ASN A 819 -31.00 -16.24 -9.43
N SER A 820 -31.87 -16.26 -8.42
CA SER A 820 -31.61 -17.06 -7.20
C SER A 820 -31.52 -18.55 -7.54
N LEU A 821 -32.36 -19.05 -8.45
CA LEU A 821 -32.42 -20.46 -8.83
C LEU A 821 -31.26 -20.88 -9.76
N SER A 822 -30.88 -20.03 -10.73
CA SER A 822 -29.71 -20.23 -11.60
C SER A 822 -28.41 -20.15 -10.80
N THR A 823 -28.30 -19.21 -9.86
CA THR A 823 -27.14 -19.08 -8.96
C THR A 823 -27.09 -20.24 -7.97
N ARG A 824 -28.22 -20.68 -7.38
CA ARG A 824 -28.28 -21.90 -6.53
C ARG A 824 -27.93 -23.16 -7.32
N ARG A 825 -28.26 -23.23 -8.60
CA ARG A 825 -27.89 -24.36 -9.48
C ARG A 825 -26.41 -24.35 -9.83
N ALA A 826 -25.87 -23.20 -10.22
CA ALA A 826 -24.45 -23.03 -10.56
C ALA A 826 -23.52 -23.17 -9.34
N ALA A 827 -23.97 -22.77 -8.15
CA ALA A 827 -23.23 -22.93 -6.89
C ALA A 827 -22.99 -24.41 -6.50
N LYS A 828 -23.67 -25.36 -7.16
CA LYS A 828 -23.50 -26.80 -6.97
C LYS A 828 -22.51 -27.43 -7.96
N ASP A 829 -22.02 -26.66 -8.94
CA ASP A 829 -20.95 -27.10 -9.85
C ASP A 829 -19.58 -26.87 -9.21
N PHE A 830 -18.89 -27.96 -8.86
CA PHE A 830 -17.53 -27.91 -8.32
C PHE A 830 -16.49 -27.52 -9.39
N ASN A 831 -15.28 -27.13 -8.96
CA ASN A 831 -14.19 -26.62 -9.80
C ASN A 831 -13.93 -27.43 -11.09
N SER A 832 -14.05 -28.77 -11.06
CA SER A 832 -13.85 -29.61 -12.25
C SER A 832 -15.02 -29.54 -13.26
N SER A 833 -16.26 -29.35 -12.80
CA SER A 833 -17.45 -29.15 -13.65
C SER A 833 -17.36 -27.80 -14.37
N VAL A 834 -17.05 -26.73 -13.62
CA VAL A 834 -16.90 -25.38 -14.16
C VAL A 834 -15.77 -25.30 -15.18
N HIS A 835 -14.64 -25.96 -14.94
CA HIS A 835 -13.54 -26.04 -15.91
C HIS A 835 -13.93 -26.74 -17.21
N ASN A 836 -14.75 -27.78 -17.13
CA ASN A 836 -15.30 -28.46 -18.31
C ASN A 836 -16.34 -27.59 -19.05
N ASP A 837 -17.07 -26.74 -18.32
CA ASP A 837 -17.94 -25.69 -18.86
C ASP A 837 -17.18 -24.65 -19.65
N LEU A 838 -16.11 -24.13 -19.07
CA LEU A 838 -15.25 -23.16 -19.75
C LEU A 838 -14.64 -23.78 -21.01
N ALA A 839 -14.10 -24.99 -20.94
CA ALA A 839 -13.55 -25.68 -22.11
C ALA A 839 -14.61 -25.97 -23.20
N PHE A 840 -15.86 -26.23 -22.82
CA PHE A 840 -16.96 -26.38 -23.76
C PHE A 840 -17.28 -25.06 -24.46
N TRP A 841 -17.51 -23.98 -23.70
CA TRP A 841 -17.86 -22.67 -24.25
C TRP A 841 -16.75 -22.09 -25.12
N GLN A 842 -15.51 -22.25 -24.68
CA GLN A 842 -14.30 -21.96 -25.44
C GLN A 842 -14.33 -22.64 -26.83
N ALA A 843 -14.59 -23.95 -26.87
CA ALA A 843 -14.65 -24.70 -28.13
C ALA A 843 -15.85 -24.33 -29.02
N MET A 844 -16.95 -23.84 -28.43
CA MET A 844 -18.12 -23.36 -29.17
C MET A 844 -17.86 -21.99 -29.81
N LEU A 845 -17.32 -21.04 -29.04
CA LEU A 845 -16.98 -19.70 -29.53
C LEU A 845 -15.93 -19.77 -30.65
N ALA A 846 -14.93 -20.65 -30.52
CA ALA A 846 -13.90 -20.79 -31.55
C ALA A 846 -14.29 -21.69 -32.74
N GLU A 847 -15.52 -22.21 -32.81
CA GLU A 847 -15.94 -23.20 -33.83
C GLU A 847 -14.99 -24.41 -33.96
N GLN A 848 -14.42 -24.88 -32.83
CA GLN A 848 -13.38 -25.92 -32.78
C GLN A 848 -12.01 -25.53 -33.36
N THR A 849 -11.79 -24.27 -33.75
CA THR A 849 -10.49 -23.77 -34.24
C THR A 849 -9.48 -23.66 -33.10
N GLU A 850 -8.26 -24.13 -33.31
CA GLU A 850 -7.18 -24.00 -32.33
C GLU A 850 -6.40 -22.68 -32.54
N GLY A 851 -6.05 -21.98 -31.46
CA GLY A 851 -5.28 -20.74 -31.51
C GLY A 851 -6.14 -19.48 -31.57
N LEU A 852 -5.99 -18.66 -32.60
CA LEU A 852 -6.72 -17.40 -32.77
C LEU A 852 -7.97 -17.61 -33.62
N PHE A 853 -9.07 -16.93 -33.27
CA PHE A 853 -10.29 -16.91 -34.07
C PHE A 853 -10.87 -15.50 -34.14
N SER A 854 -11.54 -15.18 -35.25
CA SER A 854 -12.20 -13.90 -35.46
C SER A 854 -13.67 -13.97 -35.06
N LEU A 855 -14.18 -12.90 -34.47
CA LEU A 855 -15.63 -12.75 -34.27
C LEU A 855 -16.36 -12.70 -35.62
N GLN A 856 -17.47 -13.42 -35.70
CA GLN A 856 -18.36 -13.39 -36.86
C GLN A 856 -19.45 -12.33 -36.66
N SER A 857 -19.80 -11.64 -37.73
CA SER A 857 -20.89 -10.65 -37.75
C SER A 857 -22.23 -11.34 -38.05
N ASP A 858 -23.25 -11.03 -37.27
CA ASP A 858 -24.65 -11.50 -37.44
C ASP A 858 -25.45 -10.67 -38.47
N VAL A 859 -24.84 -9.62 -39.02
CA VAL A 859 -25.50 -8.71 -39.96
C VAL A 859 -25.63 -9.36 -41.34
N GLY A 860 -26.75 -9.12 -42.03
CA GLY A 860 -27.03 -9.67 -43.37
C GLY A 860 -25.91 -9.44 -44.40
N ASP A 861 -25.92 -10.24 -45.48
CA ASP A 861 -24.81 -10.38 -46.44
C ASP A 861 -24.15 -9.05 -46.87
N ASP A 862 -24.92 -7.96 -47.05
CA ASP A 862 -24.42 -6.68 -47.57
C ASP A 862 -23.52 -5.88 -46.60
N LEU A 863 -23.72 -6.00 -45.29
CA LEU A 863 -22.96 -5.28 -44.25
C LEU A 863 -21.83 -6.12 -43.64
N SER A 864 -21.86 -7.43 -43.82
CA SER A 864 -20.86 -8.38 -43.32
C SER A 864 -19.43 -8.06 -43.78
N ARG A 865 -19.27 -7.52 -45.00
CA ARG A 865 -17.97 -7.11 -45.58
C ARG A 865 -17.31 -5.92 -44.89
N PHE A 866 -18.07 -5.12 -44.14
CA PHE A 866 -17.57 -3.96 -43.39
C PHE A 866 -17.38 -4.26 -41.90
N ALA A 867 -17.48 -5.55 -41.51
CA ALA A 867 -17.39 -5.95 -40.11
C ALA A 867 -15.98 -5.70 -39.52
N PRO A 868 -15.90 -5.29 -38.24
CA PRO A 868 -14.62 -5.09 -37.59
C PRO A 868 -13.86 -6.41 -37.44
N VAL A 869 -12.54 -6.36 -37.66
CA VAL A 869 -11.66 -7.49 -37.39
C VAL A 869 -11.32 -7.51 -35.90
N ILE A 870 -12.05 -8.33 -35.15
CA ILE A 870 -11.77 -8.60 -33.73
C ILE A 870 -11.29 -10.03 -33.61
N VAL A 871 -10.06 -10.21 -33.14
CA VAL A 871 -9.44 -11.53 -32.99
C VAL A 871 -9.28 -11.86 -31.51
N MET A 872 -9.77 -13.03 -31.10
CA MET A 872 -9.65 -13.54 -29.74
C MET A 872 -8.79 -14.79 -29.71
N THR A 873 -8.17 -15.04 -28.56
CA THR A 873 -7.46 -16.31 -28.32
C THR A 873 -8.42 -17.36 -27.83
N ASN A 874 -8.30 -18.57 -28.35
CA ASN A 874 -8.96 -19.77 -27.85
C ASN A 874 -8.13 -20.44 -26.74
N GLN A 875 -7.28 -19.73 -26.01
CA GLN A 875 -6.52 -20.25 -24.88
C GLN A 875 -6.85 -19.46 -23.61
N LEU A 876 -7.35 -20.17 -22.59
CA LEU A 876 -7.55 -19.59 -21.27
C LEU A 876 -6.20 -19.56 -20.54
N PRO A 877 -5.75 -18.39 -20.06
CA PRO A 877 -4.57 -18.29 -19.21
C PRO A 877 -4.67 -19.24 -18.01
N GLY A 878 -3.58 -19.94 -17.71
CA GLY A 878 -3.50 -20.85 -16.58
C GLY A 878 -2.24 -20.62 -15.77
N ALA A 879 -2.33 -20.85 -14.46
CA ALA A 879 -1.20 -20.84 -13.54
C ALA A 879 -1.19 -22.15 -12.75
N SER A 880 -0.01 -22.62 -12.40
CA SER A 880 0.15 -23.84 -11.60
C SER A 880 0.78 -23.45 -10.27
N LEU A 881 0.09 -23.71 -9.17
CA LEU A 881 0.47 -23.30 -7.80
C LEU A 881 0.39 -24.52 -6.86
N ASN A 882 1.21 -24.57 -5.81
CA ASN A 882 1.15 -25.67 -4.85
C ASN A 882 -0.03 -25.50 -3.88
N SER A 883 -0.69 -26.63 -3.57
CA SER A 883 -1.92 -26.73 -2.77
C SER A 883 -1.80 -26.24 -1.32
N ASN A 884 -0.61 -26.30 -0.71
CA ASN A 884 -0.39 -25.86 0.69
C ASN A 884 -0.68 -24.36 0.93
N ALA A 885 -0.82 -23.54 -0.11
CA ALA A 885 -1.12 -22.11 0.03
C ALA A 885 -2.61 -21.77 0.22
N PHE A 886 -3.54 -22.74 0.05
CA PHE A 886 -4.99 -22.46 0.00
C PHE A 886 -5.89 -23.44 0.78
N ASP A 887 -5.31 -24.33 1.60
CA ASP A 887 -6.04 -25.41 2.28
C ASP A 887 -7.09 -24.95 3.31
N GLU A 888 -7.19 -23.66 3.63
CA GLU A 888 -8.19 -23.15 4.60
C GLU A 888 -9.57 -22.82 3.99
N LEU A 889 -9.78 -22.93 2.67
CA LEU A 889 -11.00 -22.39 2.03
C LEU A 889 -11.97 -23.39 1.39
N ALA A 890 -11.86 -24.71 1.61
CA ALA A 890 -12.75 -25.66 0.92
C ALA A 890 -13.26 -26.85 1.75
N VAL A 891 -14.29 -26.63 2.58
CA VAL A 891 -15.29 -27.69 2.87
C VAL A 891 -16.68 -27.08 3.04
N VAL A 892 -17.52 -27.18 2.00
CA VAL A 892 -18.98 -27.12 2.15
C VAL A 892 -19.54 -28.39 1.49
N GLN A 893 -20.03 -29.32 2.31
CA GLN A 893 -20.77 -30.50 1.85
C GLN A 893 -22.18 -30.07 1.43
N SER A 894 -22.63 -30.49 0.26
CA SER A 894 -23.98 -30.22 -0.24
C SER A 894 -24.99 -31.26 0.24
N ASP A 895 -26.14 -30.79 0.71
CA ASP A 895 -27.27 -31.60 1.17
C ASP A 895 -28.13 -32.07 -0.04
N PRO A 896 -28.37 -33.38 -0.24
CA PRO A 896 -29.18 -33.91 -1.35
C PRO A 896 -30.63 -33.40 -1.39
N ASP A 897 -31.21 -33.05 -0.23
CA ASP A 897 -32.63 -32.69 -0.10
C ASP A 897 -32.98 -31.36 -0.78
N GLU A 898 -32.03 -30.43 -0.87
CA GLU A 898 -32.24 -29.13 -1.52
C GLU A 898 -32.46 -29.20 -3.05
N LEU A 899 -32.08 -30.31 -3.70
CA LEU A 899 -32.15 -30.47 -5.16
C LEU A 899 -33.56 -30.83 -5.62
N ASP A 900 -34.26 -31.63 -4.82
CA ASP A 900 -35.67 -31.96 -5.02
C ASP A 900 -36.60 -30.78 -4.66
N ASP A 901 -36.18 -29.88 -3.76
CA ASP A 901 -36.89 -28.63 -3.46
C ASP A 901 -36.76 -27.61 -4.61
N LEU A 902 -35.56 -27.49 -5.20
CA LEU A 902 -35.30 -26.64 -6.36
C LEU A 902 -36.13 -27.06 -7.59
N ASP A 903 -36.17 -28.37 -7.87
CA ASP A 903 -36.94 -28.92 -9.01
C ASP A 903 -38.46 -28.73 -8.80
N ARG A 904 -38.96 -28.76 -7.56
CA ARG A 904 -40.37 -28.44 -7.22
C ARG A 904 -40.69 -26.96 -7.44
N GLU A 905 -39.81 -26.06 -7.01
CA GLU A 905 -39.97 -24.60 -7.17
C GLU A 905 -39.99 -24.18 -8.65
N LEU A 906 -39.08 -24.74 -9.48
CA LEU A 906 -39.03 -24.50 -10.92
C LEU A 906 -40.26 -25.04 -11.67
N SER A 907 -40.75 -26.22 -11.29
CA SER A 907 -41.98 -26.79 -11.88
C SER A 907 -43.21 -25.94 -11.57
N ALA A 908 -43.32 -25.39 -10.36
CA ALA A 908 -44.43 -24.52 -9.96
C ALA A 908 -44.44 -23.20 -10.74
N LEU A 909 -43.27 -22.59 -10.95
CA LEU A 909 -43.14 -21.35 -11.75
C LEU A 909 -43.47 -21.57 -13.23
N ALA A 910 -43.07 -22.72 -13.80
CA ALA A 910 -43.41 -23.08 -15.17
C ALA A 910 -44.94 -23.22 -15.36
N ASP A 911 -45.63 -23.75 -14.36
CA ASP A 911 -47.09 -23.92 -14.36
C ASP A 911 -47.84 -22.59 -14.16
N MET A 912 -47.27 -21.62 -13.43
CA MET A 912 -47.85 -20.27 -13.29
C MET A 912 -47.82 -19.48 -14.60
N VAL A 913 -46.71 -19.55 -15.35
CA VAL A 913 -46.59 -18.92 -16.68
C VAL A 913 -47.61 -19.52 -17.68
N GLU A 914 -47.99 -20.79 -17.52
CA GLU A 914 -49.04 -21.42 -18.32
C GLU A 914 -50.42 -20.79 -18.13
N LEU A 915 -50.72 -20.33 -16.92
CA LEU A 915 -51.99 -19.67 -16.62
C LEU A 915 -52.02 -18.25 -17.19
N ASP A 916 -50.91 -17.52 -17.12
CA ASP A 916 -50.79 -16.17 -17.72
C ASP A 916 -50.82 -16.21 -19.26
N ASP A 917 -50.09 -17.14 -19.90
CA ASP A 917 -50.12 -17.31 -21.37
C ASP A 917 -51.52 -17.64 -21.89
N ARG A 918 -52.31 -18.41 -21.10
CA ARG A 918 -53.71 -18.73 -21.43
C ARG A 918 -54.67 -17.56 -21.19
N GLN A 919 -54.33 -16.61 -20.32
CA GLN A 919 -55.08 -15.37 -20.10
C GLN A 919 -54.74 -14.29 -21.15
N GLU A 920 -53.51 -14.25 -21.68
CA GLU A 920 -53.10 -13.36 -22.79
C GLU A 920 -53.72 -13.77 -24.14
N LEU A 921 -54.05 -15.05 -24.33
CA LEU A 921 -54.71 -15.57 -25.54
C LEU A 921 -56.24 -15.36 -25.55
N ASP A 922 -56.83 -14.73 -24.52
CA ASP A 922 -58.25 -14.37 -24.48
C ASP A 922 -58.45 -13.01 -25.18
N PRO A 923 -59.18 -12.89 -26.31
CA PRO A 923 -59.21 -11.69 -27.16
C PRO A 923 -59.81 -10.43 -26.49
N ALA A 924 -60.35 -10.56 -25.28
CA ALA A 924 -61.06 -9.49 -24.57
C ALA A 924 -60.14 -8.54 -23.77
N SER A 925 -58.87 -8.90 -23.51
CA SER A 925 -57.95 -8.10 -22.68
C SER A 925 -56.86 -7.34 -23.47
N ALA A 926 -56.69 -7.64 -24.76
CA ALA A 926 -55.60 -7.11 -25.60
C ALA A 926 -55.72 -5.62 -25.99
N SER A 927 -56.81 -4.91 -25.61
CA SER A 927 -57.03 -3.51 -26.01
C SER A 927 -56.48 -2.45 -25.04
N GLN A 928 -55.85 -2.83 -23.92
CA GLN A 928 -55.40 -1.87 -22.89
C GLN A 928 -53.91 -1.90 -22.51
N ARG A 929 -53.05 -2.71 -23.13
CA ARG A 929 -51.63 -2.85 -22.72
C ARG A 929 -50.57 -2.62 -23.80
N ALA A 930 -50.86 -1.88 -24.86
CA ALA A 930 -49.85 -1.49 -25.85
C ALA A 930 -49.03 -0.23 -25.42
N GLY A 931 -48.73 -0.09 -24.13
CA GLY A 931 -48.21 1.15 -23.54
C GLY A 931 -46.84 1.06 -22.86
N ASP A 932 -46.42 -0.08 -22.34
CA ASP A 932 -45.19 -0.18 -21.54
C ASP A 932 -44.47 -1.49 -21.86
N ASP A 933 -43.44 -1.43 -22.71
CA ASP A 933 -42.34 -2.39 -22.76
C ASP A 933 -41.17 -1.68 -23.46
N ASP A 934 -40.42 -0.91 -22.66
CA ASP A 934 -39.08 -0.35 -22.94
C ASP A 934 -37.99 -1.25 -22.32
#